data_AF-A0A8B6EZV8-F1
#
_entry.id   AF-A0A8B6EZV8-F1
#
_cell.length_a   1.000
_cell.length_b   1.000
_cell.length_c   1.000
_cell.angle_alpha   90.00
_cell.angle_beta   90.00
_cell.angle_gamma   90.00
#
_symmetry.space_group_name_H-M   'P 1'
#
loop_
_entity.id
_entity.type
_entity.pdbx_description
1 polymer ?
#
loop_
_entity_poly.entity_id
_entity_poly.type
_entity_poly.pdbx_seq_one_letter_code
_entity_poly.pdbx_strand_id
1 'polypeptide(L)'
;MFLQGYAVNQEIVKEIRQHTRALADFTLKMKSGMDLTFQKVHDAMCKINDEIMLACSRISSIESKQNEQQTDIGNLNKDVSVLYDRTLAIGNVQDEHALKIAENVSNTVAIARSVKILNIGNESTVKKIEDSLTTLAIDVDTTGKDFRETFKRTLKWLSRLNERWLLIVDNTDEEYLSDNIQELLGSWKRKTRGHIIVTSRREPNAIEDLMLVKIEDCICLNVFAKEEALDFLTRRTRISCDIEGGIIISLVDELGGLPLALEQAAAHIKSIKCSFSEYVSKFEKKRLKLLKSAPSILKMDKNRLAITTTWQLNFEYISMQSKNEGLGMAAATVMLIASFLFADDIPKELFNVGSPFVEDSNLVEVLGDGMGCKQIIEILTRFSLFQRVDDTSLSVHRLVQEVIRDNMLDQDRCLILQHAIRMVNKALHSSQSPADVLYNIALNTRVERESLVKWNKFAANANAIKLFVFNLKKDDIQENQLLFNKEVLKILQTTALYHSIYQRQAIALADQAQMIRIMTTINVDTKCYNDLTSIKIPLLQRDRETILDCLVSILPVKTEETCNITTVITSEADTYRILGNEAFKEKRYHEAIRYYTEGMRSCPIKYIDKRLFSNRSLAYIRIRNFFHAFSDANMCIEIAPDNWKGYCWKAYAVSGMIEDGLFPPTMEAMGLASACIASYRYPPCIFKYYMKICYPVINYKLVEKPECLRQDIMCITDRPFTTLLLRKGKYVFTKQLITTKSIQIIGIDDGIDIDTGPGFEIRRVPEIAAGVEPEQTIKTHFENVNFVSGNSITINANSIATFYNCTFSNEKKGCDAFPKCTGNKGCINPMKCRKTYQKDIMLFGNVSFGESGFPGIVADNGGTVYIDACLLNRCGGGGVLSVRKEARNEGAVKLIKNTISENQLHGIAIGPNGYGFIEENIIQGNGAEGIWCGGVLDSHESTKMNETGASRAVLIGNDIGQNGLSGISCEGCFIEIKGNRIFSNIFWGMMLTSRSSAYILNNDIFDNKCGGIRIGLNYTASIIIDGNSIRDHTGPGVYTDKSKVHVGSGEILVYSRPPIITCTNVQKHNDEVRQHPKDVVRLVEACSFCRHVLQNMKSCSKCKKATYCSKECQTKHWLRHKHLCKLLRSSYVVEVQMSETEINCLGGPPSQRGPDMLYVRTFNPKLKGILEGSPPNRSSCELFVVKIQSGKEYQFPTPMKKLIVYDQTVTLDIQFVNPTLYHLCMECGVLASSKLTTKKIFCWASFKNNGKTLCFYTDNLPPFQTW
;
A
#
# COMPACT_ATOMS: atom_id res chain seq x y z
N MET A 1 -25.29 -5.81 19.47
CA MET A 1 -24.22 -6.83 19.33
C MET A 1 -24.55 -8.11 20.09
N PHE A 2 -24.85 -8.04 21.39
CA PHE A 2 -25.14 -9.21 22.24
C PHE A 2 -26.36 -10.07 21.81
N LEU A 3 -27.46 -9.42 21.42
CA LEU A 3 -28.74 -10.08 21.07
C LEU A 3 -28.81 -10.63 19.63
N GLN A 4 -28.06 -10.06 18.68
CA GLN A 4 -28.07 -10.50 17.28
C GLN A 4 -27.21 -11.76 17.05
N GLY A 5 -26.12 -11.92 17.79
CA GLY A 5 -25.40 -13.19 17.88
C GLY A 5 -26.23 -14.28 18.57
N TYR A 6 -27.21 -13.90 19.40
CA TYR A 6 -28.10 -14.82 20.10
C TYR A 6 -29.17 -15.43 19.15
N ALA A 7 -29.76 -14.62 18.27
CA ALA A 7 -30.80 -15.08 17.33
C ALA A 7 -30.27 -16.05 16.24
N VAL A 8 -29.08 -15.79 15.69
CA VAL A 8 -28.45 -16.66 14.69
C VAL A 8 -27.92 -17.95 15.34
N ASN A 9 -27.40 -17.88 16.57
CA ASN A 9 -27.03 -19.07 17.33
C ASN A 9 -28.26 -19.91 17.74
N GLN A 10 -29.43 -19.30 17.99
CA GLN A 10 -30.62 -20.07 18.34
C GLN A 10 -31.16 -20.93 17.19
N GLU A 11 -31.10 -20.48 15.93
CA GLU A 11 -31.48 -21.34 14.78
C GLU A 11 -30.50 -22.50 14.58
N ILE A 12 -29.19 -22.23 14.67
CA ILE A 12 -28.14 -23.24 14.53
C ILE A 12 -28.21 -24.27 15.68
N VAL A 13 -28.43 -23.83 16.92
CA VAL A 13 -28.59 -24.72 18.08
C VAL A 13 -29.89 -25.53 17.99
N LYS A 14 -30.96 -24.97 17.41
CA LYS A 14 -32.23 -25.67 17.19
C LYS A 14 -32.07 -26.77 16.13
N GLU A 15 -31.36 -26.51 15.03
CA GLU A 15 -31.00 -27.52 14.03
C GLU A 15 -30.10 -28.62 14.62
N ILE A 16 -29.04 -28.23 15.36
CA ILE A 16 -28.14 -29.20 16.02
C ILE A 16 -28.94 -30.08 17.00
N ARG A 17 -29.77 -29.51 17.88
CA ARG A 17 -30.61 -30.29 18.82
C ARG A 17 -31.59 -31.23 18.10
N GLN A 18 -32.12 -30.83 16.95
CA GLN A 18 -33.02 -31.66 16.14
C GLN A 18 -32.27 -32.84 15.52
N HIS A 19 -31.04 -32.64 15.05
CA HIS A 19 -30.19 -33.70 14.53
C HIS A 19 -29.61 -34.62 15.62
N THR A 20 -29.25 -34.10 16.80
CA THR A 20 -28.79 -34.92 17.94
C THR A 20 -29.90 -35.83 18.47
N ARG A 21 -31.17 -35.37 18.48
CA ARG A 21 -32.33 -36.24 18.80
C ARG A 21 -32.52 -37.36 17.78
N ALA A 22 -32.37 -37.06 16.49
CA ALA A 22 -32.44 -38.09 15.44
C ALA A 22 -31.31 -39.12 15.56
N LEU A 23 -30.11 -38.69 15.97
CA LEU A 23 -28.97 -39.56 16.24
C LEU A 23 -29.22 -40.46 17.47
N ALA A 24 -29.78 -39.91 18.55
CA ALA A 24 -30.11 -40.64 19.76
C ALA A 24 -31.22 -41.70 19.53
N ASP A 25 -32.26 -41.36 18.77
CA ASP A 25 -33.32 -42.30 18.38
C ASP A 25 -32.79 -43.43 17.48
N PHE A 26 -31.84 -43.14 16.59
CA PHE A 26 -31.17 -44.14 15.77
C PHE A 26 -30.29 -45.08 16.60
N THR A 27 -29.55 -44.53 17.58
CA THR A 27 -28.71 -45.31 18.50
C THR A 27 -29.55 -46.23 19.40
N LEU A 28 -30.74 -45.77 19.82
CA LEU A 28 -31.72 -46.58 20.54
C LEU A 28 -32.27 -47.75 19.70
N LYS A 29 -32.50 -47.54 18.40
CA LYS A 29 -32.93 -48.61 17.46
C LYS A 29 -31.83 -49.62 17.14
N MET A 30 -30.55 -49.23 17.19
CA MET A 30 -29.41 -50.14 17.02
C MET A 30 -29.22 -51.08 18.22
N LYS A 31 -29.70 -50.69 19.41
CA LYS A 31 -29.59 -51.48 20.65
C LYS A 31 -30.39 -52.79 20.62
N SER A 32 -31.33 -52.95 19.67
CA SER A 32 -32.22 -54.12 19.58
C SER A 32 -31.76 -55.25 18.65
N GLY A 33 -30.56 -55.18 18.04
CA GLY A 33 -30.02 -56.27 17.22
C GLY A 33 -28.51 -56.16 17.06
N MET A 34 -27.75 -56.87 17.90
CA MET A 34 -26.29 -56.77 17.94
C MET A 34 -25.59 -57.88 17.16
N ASP A 35 -24.55 -57.47 16.42
CA ASP A 35 -23.42 -58.30 16.00
C ASP A 35 -22.09 -57.54 16.28
N LEU A 36 -20.99 -58.25 16.55
CA LEU A 36 -19.79 -57.71 17.23
C LEU A 36 -19.08 -56.53 16.53
N THR A 37 -19.24 -56.38 15.21
CA THR A 37 -18.73 -55.25 14.41
C THR A 37 -19.54 -53.96 14.62
N PHE A 38 -20.84 -54.09 14.89
CA PHE A 38 -21.74 -52.97 15.18
C PHE A 38 -21.53 -52.39 16.57
N GLN A 39 -21.02 -53.16 17.53
CA GLN A 39 -20.65 -52.64 18.86
C GLN A 39 -19.58 -51.56 18.76
N LYS A 40 -18.59 -51.72 17.87
CA LYS A 40 -17.52 -50.73 17.68
C LYS A 40 -18.02 -49.47 16.98
N VAL A 41 -18.97 -49.60 16.05
CA VAL A 41 -19.64 -48.46 15.41
C VAL A 41 -20.55 -47.76 16.42
N HIS A 42 -21.31 -48.51 17.22
CA HIS A 42 -22.13 -48.01 18.31
C HIS A 42 -21.29 -47.27 19.35
N ASP A 43 -20.13 -47.80 19.74
CA ASP A 43 -19.23 -47.15 20.71
C ASP A 43 -18.54 -45.92 20.12
N ALA A 44 -18.21 -45.92 18.83
CA ALA A 44 -17.73 -44.75 18.11
C ALA A 44 -18.83 -43.68 17.95
N MET A 45 -20.06 -44.09 17.65
CA MET A 45 -21.22 -43.20 17.56
C MET A 45 -21.65 -42.68 18.94
N CYS A 46 -21.53 -43.47 20.01
CA CYS A 46 -21.74 -43.03 21.38
C CYS A 46 -20.64 -42.04 21.79
N LYS A 47 -19.38 -42.27 21.45
CA LYS A 47 -18.30 -41.28 21.65
C LYS A 47 -18.52 -40.00 20.87
N ILE A 48 -18.98 -40.09 19.62
CA ILE A 48 -19.32 -38.91 18.82
C ILE A 48 -20.54 -38.21 19.39
N ASN A 49 -21.56 -38.95 19.84
CA ASN A 49 -22.74 -38.38 20.48
C ASN A 49 -22.37 -37.75 21.82
N ASP A 50 -21.46 -38.34 22.60
CA ASP A 50 -20.93 -37.77 23.84
C ASP A 50 -20.08 -36.54 23.57
N GLU A 51 -19.29 -36.52 22.49
CA GLU A 51 -18.49 -35.36 22.05
C GLU A 51 -19.36 -34.26 21.43
N ILE A 52 -20.44 -34.60 20.71
CA ILE A 52 -21.47 -33.68 20.23
C ILE A 52 -22.29 -33.17 21.40
N MET A 53 -22.60 -33.99 22.40
CA MET A 53 -23.28 -33.56 23.63
C MET A 53 -22.35 -32.74 24.51
N LEU A 54 -21.03 -32.97 24.48
CA LEU A 54 -20.00 -32.11 25.08
C LEU A 54 -19.85 -30.80 24.30
N ALA A 55 -19.92 -30.81 22.97
CA ALA A 55 -19.91 -29.63 22.13
C ALA A 55 -21.21 -28.84 22.28
N CYS A 56 -22.37 -29.49 22.35
CA CYS A 56 -23.67 -28.90 22.66
C CYS A 56 -23.74 -28.41 24.10
N SER A 57 -23.08 -29.09 25.04
CA SER A 57 -22.90 -28.64 26.43
C SER A 57 -21.97 -27.45 26.51
N ARG A 58 -20.90 -27.41 25.69
CA ARG A 58 -20.01 -26.25 25.51
C ARG A 58 -20.71 -25.09 24.81
N ILE A 59 -21.58 -25.36 23.83
CA ILE A 59 -22.42 -24.38 23.12
C ILE A 59 -23.53 -23.85 24.03
N SER A 60 -24.19 -24.69 24.84
CA SER A 60 -25.07 -24.23 25.93
C SER A 60 -24.29 -23.59 27.09
N SER A 61 -23.00 -23.89 27.23
CA SER A 61 -22.05 -23.15 28.08
C SER A 61 -21.70 -21.79 27.47
N ILE A 62 -21.65 -21.66 26.14
CA ILE A 62 -21.51 -20.39 25.40
C ILE A 62 -22.84 -19.60 25.48
N GLU A 63 -24.01 -20.25 25.40
CA GLU A 63 -25.33 -19.65 25.69
C GLU A 63 -25.43 -19.13 27.14
N SER A 64 -24.60 -19.64 28.07
CA SER A 64 -24.52 -19.19 29.47
C SER A 64 -23.24 -18.38 29.82
N LYS A 65 -22.33 -18.18 28.86
CA LYS A 65 -21.12 -17.37 28.99
C LYS A 65 -21.10 -16.33 27.88
N GLN A 66 -21.63 -15.16 28.24
CA GLN A 66 -21.88 -14.12 27.28
C GLN A 66 -20.61 -13.45 26.69
N ASN A 67 -19.40 -13.53 27.26
CA ASN A 67 -18.30 -12.62 26.83
C ASN A 67 -16.97 -13.27 26.34
N GLU A 68 -16.92 -14.55 25.95
CA GLU A 68 -15.66 -15.25 25.54
C GLU A 68 -15.62 -15.67 24.05
N GLN A 69 -16.14 -14.86 23.12
CA GLN A 69 -16.39 -15.38 21.76
C GLN A 69 -15.16 -15.55 20.85
N GLN A 70 -13.99 -14.94 21.09
CA GLN A 70 -12.85 -15.10 20.17
C GLN A 70 -11.96 -16.33 20.45
N THR A 71 -11.68 -16.63 21.72
CA THR A 71 -10.93 -17.83 22.14
C THR A 71 -11.75 -19.11 22.05
N ASP A 72 -13.06 -19.06 22.31
CA ASP A 72 -13.92 -20.25 22.22
C ASP A 72 -14.27 -20.62 20.78
N ILE A 73 -14.27 -19.69 19.82
CA ILE A 73 -14.36 -20.00 18.37
C ILE A 73 -13.08 -20.71 17.87
N GLY A 74 -11.91 -20.35 18.41
CA GLY A 74 -10.65 -21.05 18.13
C GLY A 74 -10.64 -22.50 18.63
N ASN A 75 -11.19 -22.74 19.83
CA ASN A 75 -11.37 -24.08 20.38
C ASN A 75 -12.50 -24.86 19.68
N LEU A 76 -13.59 -24.20 19.28
CA LEU A 76 -14.67 -24.78 18.49
C LEU A 76 -14.16 -25.22 17.11
N ASN A 77 -13.32 -24.42 16.44
CA ASN A 77 -12.66 -24.80 15.19
C ASN A 77 -11.72 -26.01 15.36
N LYS A 78 -11.09 -26.14 16.54
CA LYS A 78 -10.22 -27.27 16.90
C LYS A 78 -11.02 -28.55 17.16
N ASP A 79 -12.09 -28.46 17.95
CA ASP A 79 -13.00 -29.57 18.24
C ASP A 79 -13.76 -30.02 16.97
N VAL A 80 -14.15 -29.08 16.12
CA VAL A 80 -14.75 -29.33 14.80
C VAL A 80 -13.75 -29.95 13.83
N SER A 81 -12.47 -29.56 13.88
CA SER A 81 -11.41 -30.23 13.11
C SER A 81 -11.17 -31.66 13.60
N VAL A 82 -11.19 -31.89 14.92
CA VAL A 82 -11.05 -33.23 15.50
C VAL A 82 -12.26 -34.12 15.15
N LEU A 83 -13.48 -33.56 15.18
CA LEU A 83 -14.69 -34.24 14.71
C LEU A 83 -14.58 -34.55 13.22
N TYR A 84 -14.13 -33.62 12.38
CA TYR A 84 -13.92 -33.82 10.95
C TYR A 84 -12.88 -34.92 10.67
N ASP A 85 -11.72 -34.89 11.34
CA ASP A 85 -10.65 -35.89 11.21
C ASP A 85 -11.10 -37.28 11.66
N ARG A 86 -11.96 -37.36 12.70
CA ARG A 86 -12.56 -38.63 13.16
C ARG A 86 -13.72 -39.11 12.30
N THR A 87 -14.49 -38.20 11.70
CA THR A 87 -15.55 -38.53 10.74
C THR A 87 -14.92 -39.06 9.44
N LEU A 88 -13.80 -38.50 9.01
CA LEU A 88 -12.93 -39.05 7.95
C LEU A 88 -12.41 -40.46 8.31
N ALA A 89 -12.05 -40.70 9.57
CA ALA A 89 -11.64 -42.03 10.04
C ALA A 89 -12.77 -43.09 10.03
N ILE A 90 -14.05 -42.67 10.01
CA ILE A 90 -15.23 -43.55 9.90
C ILE A 90 -15.57 -43.86 8.42
N GLY A 91 -14.91 -43.20 7.46
CA GLY A 91 -15.14 -43.33 6.01
C GLY A 91 -14.94 -44.72 5.38
N ASN A 92 -14.73 -45.77 6.18
CA ASN A 92 -14.72 -47.17 5.74
C ASN A 92 -16.04 -47.92 6.04
N VAL A 93 -17.12 -47.23 6.42
CA VAL A 93 -18.43 -47.85 6.65
C VAL A 93 -19.35 -47.62 5.44
N GLN A 94 -19.74 -48.71 4.76
CA GLN A 94 -20.61 -48.73 3.58
C GLN A 94 -22.10 -48.48 3.89
N ASP A 95 -22.41 -47.57 4.81
CA ASP A 95 -23.79 -47.29 5.23
C ASP A 95 -24.25 -45.89 4.76
N GLU A 96 -25.26 -45.88 3.88
CA GLU A 96 -25.79 -44.72 3.18
C GLU A 96 -26.38 -43.66 4.13
N HIS A 97 -26.84 -44.07 5.32
CA HIS A 97 -27.37 -43.17 6.34
C HIS A 97 -26.26 -42.41 7.11
N ALA A 98 -25.10 -43.03 7.34
CA ALA A 98 -23.96 -42.40 8.00
C ALA A 98 -23.31 -41.33 7.11
N LEU A 99 -23.27 -41.58 5.80
CA LEU A 99 -22.79 -40.63 4.78
C LEU A 99 -23.63 -39.34 4.75
N LYS A 100 -24.97 -39.45 4.84
CA LYS A 100 -25.89 -38.31 4.81
C LYS A 100 -25.77 -37.42 6.06
N ILE A 101 -25.45 -38.01 7.20
CA ILE A 101 -25.21 -37.29 8.46
C ILE A 101 -23.84 -36.59 8.42
N ALA A 102 -22.80 -37.25 7.91
CA ALA A 102 -21.49 -36.64 7.69
C ALA A 102 -21.56 -35.45 6.69
N GLU A 103 -22.39 -35.56 5.65
CA GLU A 103 -22.63 -34.49 4.67
C GLU A 103 -23.31 -33.27 5.29
N ASN A 104 -24.31 -33.47 6.18
CA ASN A 104 -24.99 -32.37 6.87
C ASN A 104 -24.13 -31.68 7.95
N VAL A 105 -23.29 -32.44 8.67
CA VAL A 105 -22.30 -31.88 9.61
C VAL A 105 -21.23 -31.10 8.83
N SER A 106 -20.76 -31.63 7.70
CA SER A 106 -19.83 -30.94 6.80
C SER A 106 -20.40 -29.63 6.27
N ASN A 107 -21.68 -29.59 5.87
CA ASN A 107 -22.37 -28.38 5.42
C ASN A 107 -22.49 -27.32 6.52
N THR A 108 -22.76 -27.72 7.76
CA THR A 108 -22.86 -26.80 8.91
C THR A 108 -21.49 -26.22 9.28
N VAL A 109 -20.43 -27.05 9.21
CA VAL A 109 -19.03 -26.63 9.41
C VAL A 109 -18.54 -25.72 8.28
N ALA A 110 -18.98 -25.93 7.05
CA ALA A 110 -18.69 -25.06 5.91
C ALA A 110 -19.33 -23.66 6.06
N ILE A 111 -20.51 -23.56 6.68
CA ILE A 111 -21.17 -22.28 6.98
C ILE A 111 -20.40 -21.52 8.09
N ALA A 112 -19.94 -22.19 9.14
CA ALA A 112 -19.15 -21.56 10.21
C ALA A 112 -17.73 -21.13 9.76
N ARG A 113 -17.09 -21.89 8.86
CA ARG A 113 -15.78 -21.55 8.28
C ARG A 113 -15.80 -20.37 7.30
N SER A 114 -16.97 -20.01 6.75
CA SER A 114 -17.06 -18.99 5.69
C SER A 114 -17.31 -17.57 6.19
N VAL A 115 -17.80 -17.36 7.42
CA VAL A 115 -18.14 -16.02 7.94
C VAL A 115 -16.91 -15.27 8.46
N LYS A 116 -16.33 -14.40 7.61
CA LYS A 116 -15.41 -13.34 8.05
C LYS A 116 -16.20 -12.20 8.68
N ILE A 117 -16.05 -12.00 10.00
CA ILE A 117 -16.60 -10.84 10.73
C ILE A 117 -15.58 -9.70 10.66
N LEU A 118 -15.99 -8.58 10.09
CA LEU A 118 -15.13 -7.42 9.88
C LEU A 118 -15.71 -6.24 10.67
N ASN A 119 -15.06 -5.85 11.76
CA ASN A 119 -15.54 -4.76 12.62
C ASN A 119 -14.89 -3.43 12.22
N ILE A 120 -15.71 -2.46 11.82
CA ILE A 120 -15.30 -1.09 11.51
C ILE A 120 -16.01 -0.19 12.51
N GLY A 121 -15.35 0.14 13.62
CA GLY A 121 -15.80 1.24 14.46
C GLY A 121 -14.92 1.48 15.68
N ASN A 122 -14.63 2.77 15.91
CA ASN A 122 -15.00 3.47 17.14
C ASN A 122 -14.57 4.97 17.08
N GLU A 123 -15.48 5.87 17.50
CA GLU A 123 -15.51 7.36 17.59
C GLU A 123 -15.33 8.23 16.32
N SER A 124 -15.64 9.52 16.47
CA SER A 124 -16.02 10.46 15.41
C SER A 124 -15.15 10.51 14.14
N THR A 125 -15.69 10.62 12.93
CA THR A 125 -16.81 9.85 12.38
C THR A 125 -16.51 9.47 10.90
N VAL A 126 -15.53 10.13 10.26
CA VAL A 126 -14.94 9.69 8.96
C VAL A 126 -13.55 9.07 9.13
N LYS A 127 -12.61 9.81 9.74
CA LYS A 127 -11.17 9.49 9.74
C LYS A 127 -10.80 8.16 10.42
N LYS A 128 -11.61 7.72 11.39
CA LYS A 128 -11.38 6.47 12.15
C LYS A 128 -11.90 5.24 11.42
N ILE A 129 -13.01 5.38 10.69
CA ILE A 129 -13.48 4.40 9.71
C ILE A 129 -12.41 4.22 8.63
N GLU A 130 -11.77 5.31 8.20
CA GLU A 130 -10.67 5.24 7.25
C GLU A 130 -9.49 4.42 7.79
N ASP A 131 -9.08 4.67 9.03
CA ASP A 131 -7.99 3.94 9.67
C ASP A 131 -8.36 2.44 9.84
N SER A 132 -9.57 2.09 10.30
CA SER A 132 -10.02 0.68 10.45
C SER A 132 -10.15 -0.07 9.12
N LEU A 133 -10.68 0.58 8.09
CA LEU A 133 -10.74 0.00 6.74
C LEU A 133 -9.34 -0.12 6.14
N THR A 134 -8.42 0.78 6.47
CA THR A 134 -7.01 0.65 6.08
C THR A 134 -6.36 -0.55 6.74
N THR A 135 -6.60 -0.77 8.04
CA THR A 135 -6.13 -1.97 8.74
C THR A 135 -6.70 -3.25 8.13
N LEU A 136 -8.02 -3.30 7.89
CA LEU A 136 -8.64 -4.42 7.19
C LEU A 136 -7.98 -4.65 5.83
N ALA A 137 -7.75 -3.58 5.08
CA ALA A 137 -7.13 -3.67 3.79
C ALA A 137 -5.68 -4.15 3.85
N ILE A 138 -4.94 -3.81 4.91
CA ILE A 138 -3.63 -4.38 5.21
C ILE A 138 -3.77 -5.90 5.43
N ASP A 139 -4.70 -6.33 6.27
CA ASP A 139 -4.90 -7.75 6.61
C ASP A 139 -5.30 -8.63 5.42
N VAL A 140 -6.01 -8.07 4.43
CA VAL A 140 -6.49 -8.80 3.25
C VAL A 140 -5.77 -8.42 1.96
N ASP A 141 -4.63 -7.73 2.07
CA ASP A 141 -3.78 -7.31 0.95
C ASP A 141 -4.55 -6.55 -0.14
N THR A 142 -5.43 -5.66 0.29
CA THR A 142 -6.18 -4.74 -0.57
C THR A 142 -5.77 -3.29 -0.38
N THR A 143 -4.64 -3.05 0.28
CA THR A 143 -4.09 -1.69 0.37
C THR A 143 -3.82 -1.12 -1.01
N GLY A 144 -4.04 0.18 -1.14
CA GLY A 144 -3.52 0.95 -2.25
C GLY A 144 -2.87 2.23 -1.73
N LYS A 145 -2.53 3.16 -2.63
CA LYS A 145 -1.59 4.24 -2.26
C LYS A 145 -2.21 5.33 -1.39
N ASP A 146 -3.52 5.31 -1.25
CA ASP A 146 -4.28 6.12 -0.32
C ASP A 146 -5.51 5.36 0.18
N PHE A 147 -6.24 6.01 1.08
CA PHE A 147 -7.42 5.42 1.71
C PHE A 147 -8.49 5.00 0.71
N ARG A 148 -8.72 5.75 -0.36
CA ARG A 148 -9.85 5.45 -1.24
C ARG A 148 -9.53 4.37 -2.27
N GLU A 149 -8.26 4.17 -2.67
CA GLU A 149 -7.87 2.93 -3.36
C GLU A 149 -8.12 1.73 -2.48
N THR A 150 -7.61 1.85 -1.25
CA THR A 150 -7.64 0.85 -0.20
C THR A 150 -9.10 0.44 -0.01
N PHE A 151 -9.97 1.41 0.26
CA PHE A 151 -11.41 1.25 0.37
C PHE A 151 -12.03 0.52 -0.84
N LYS A 152 -11.79 0.99 -2.08
CA LYS A 152 -12.37 0.37 -3.29
C LYS A 152 -11.87 -1.05 -3.54
N ARG A 153 -10.59 -1.31 -3.32
CA ARG A 153 -9.99 -2.64 -3.44
C ARG A 153 -10.58 -3.58 -2.40
N THR A 154 -10.75 -3.12 -1.16
CA THR A 154 -11.40 -3.88 -0.10
C THR A 154 -12.87 -4.16 -0.42
N LEU A 155 -13.64 -3.18 -0.91
CA LEU A 155 -15.02 -3.39 -1.36
C LEU A 155 -15.12 -4.36 -2.54
N LYS A 156 -14.21 -4.24 -3.51
CA LYS A 156 -14.14 -5.12 -4.67
C LYS A 156 -13.78 -6.55 -4.26
N TRP A 157 -12.86 -6.70 -3.32
CA TRP A 157 -12.55 -7.98 -2.70
C TRP A 157 -13.79 -8.58 -2.01
N LEU A 158 -14.47 -7.81 -1.14
CA LEU A 158 -15.73 -8.23 -0.52
C LEU A 158 -16.79 -8.65 -1.55
N SER A 159 -16.86 -7.96 -2.68
CA SER A 159 -17.81 -8.28 -3.75
C SER A 159 -17.51 -9.57 -4.52
N ARG A 160 -16.26 -10.04 -4.47
CA ARG A 160 -15.78 -11.24 -5.18
C ARG A 160 -15.67 -12.47 -4.28
N LEU A 161 -15.88 -12.31 -2.97
CA LEU A 161 -15.91 -13.43 -2.05
C LEU A 161 -17.11 -14.32 -2.40
N ASN A 162 -16.81 -15.57 -2.77
CA ASN A 162 -17.81 -16.61 -2.97
C ASN A 162 -18.30 -17.20 -1.63
N GLU A 163 -17.58 -16.89 -0.55
CA GLU A 163 -17.89 -17.22 0.85
C GLU A 163 -18.86 -16.20 1.46
N ARG A 164 -19.69 -16.64 2.41
CA ARG A 164 -20.62 -15.76 3.12
C ARG A 164 -19.88 -14.89 4.11
N TRP A 165 -19.95 -13.57 4.05
CA TRP A 165 -19.23 -12.69 4.98
C TRP A 165 -20.15 -11.74 5.76
N LEU A 166 -19.67 -11.19 6.88
CA LEU A 166 -20.41 -10.24 7.71
C LEU A 166 -19.54 -9.02 8.02
N LEU A 167 -20.01 -7.83 7.63
CA LEU A 167 -19.37 -6.56 7.94
C LEU A 167 -20.18 -5.84 9.02
N ILE A 168 -19.52 -5.33 10.06
CA ILE A 168 -20.14 -4.56 11.14
C ILE A 168 -19.60 -3.13 11.04
N VAL A 169 -20.50 -2.16 10.87
CA VAL A 169 -20.21 -0.73 10.86
C VAL A 169 -20.77 -0.16 12.15
N ASP A 170 -19.89 0.07 13.13
CA ASP A 170 -20.28 0.38 14.50
C ASP A 170 -20.32 1.91 14.76
N ASN A 171 -21.31 2.35 15.54
CA ASN A 171 -21.47 3.71 16.07
C ASN A 171 -21.62 4.81 15.00
N THR A 172 -22.53 4.60 14.04
CA THR A 172 -22.81 5.56 12.97
C THR A 172 -23.84 6.61 13.39
N ASP A 173 -23.39 7.56 14.22
CA ASP A 173 -24.27 8.58 14.83
C ASP A 173 -24.19 9.97 14.15
N GLU A 174 -23.31 10.09 13.16
CA GLU A 174 -22.94 11.30 12.40
C GLU A 174 -24.14 12.09 11.87
N GLU A 175 -24.23 13.40 12.17
CA GLU A 175 -25.31 14.27 11.68
C GLU A 175 -25.51 14.15 10.16
N TYR A 176 -24.38 14.08 9.43
CA TYR A 176 -24.30 13.83 8.00
C TYR A 176 -23.30 12.70 7.74
N LEU A 177 -23.68 11.70 6.94
CA LEU A 177 -22.78 10.61 6.55
C LEU A 177 -21.78 11.09 5.51
N SER A 178 -20.51 10.69 5.67
CA SER A 178 -19.52 10.88 4.60
C SER A 178 -19.83 10.06 3.35
N ASP A 179 -19.34 10.54 2.20
CA ASP A 179 -19.39 9.84 0.91
C ASP A 179 -18.78 8.43 0.97
N ASN A 180 -17.86 8.17 1.91
CA ASN A 180 -17.25 6.86 2.10
C ASN A 180 -18.23 5.87 2.76
N ILE A 181 -18.96 6.31 3.79
CA ILE A 181 -19.94 5.44 4.48
C ILE A 181 -21.16 5.21 3.58
N GLN A 182 -21.60 6.23 2.84
CA GLN A 182 -22.67 6.05 1.85
C GLN A 182 -22.27 5.04 0.76
N GLU A 183 -21.02 5.07 0.29
CA GLU A 183 -20.50 4.10 -0.67
C GLU A 183 -20.36 2.69 -0.05
N LEU A 184 -19.95 2.59 1.23
CA LEU A 184 -19.89 1.32 1.98
C LEU A 184 -21.27 0.65 2.08
N LEU A 185 -22.31 1.44 2.39
CA LEU A 185 -23.69 0.97 2.55
C LEU A 185 -24.47 0.89 1.22
N GLY A 186 -23.82 1.26 0.12
CA GLY A 186 -24.40 1.39 -1.21
C GLY A 186 -24.81 0.08 -1.89
N SER A 187 -25.16 0.17 -3.19
CA SER A 187 -25.84 -0.90 -3.92
C SER A 187 -24.96 -2.11 -4.30
N TRP A 188 -23.64 -2.05 -4.11
CA TRP A 188 -22.72 -3.14 -4.46
C TRP A 188 -23.02 -4.43 -3.68
N LYS A 189 -23.58 -4.29 -2.46
CA LYS A 189 -24.05 -5.41 -1.60
C LYS A 189 -25.08 -6.33 -2.28
N ARG A 190 -25.85 -5.84 -3.26
CA ARG A 190 -26.86 -6.65 -3.97
C ARG A 190 -26.26 -7.79 -4.80
N LYS A 191 -24.95 -7.76 -5.07
CA LYS A 191 -24.23 -8.77 -5.85
C LYS A 191 -23.36 -9.70 -5.00
N THR A 192 -23.40 -9.56 -3.67
CA THR A 192 -22.49 -10.27 -2.76
C THR A 192 -23.23 -11.35 -1.97
N ARG A 193 -22.49 -12.30 -1.41
CA ARG A 193 -23.02 -13.33 -0.51
C ARG A 193 -22.89 -12.93 0.97
N GLY A 194 -22.73 -11.65 1.27
CA GLY A 194 -22.48 -11.16 2.63
C GLY A 194 -23.41 -10.05 3.09
N HIS A 195 -23.47 -9.88 4.40
CA HIS A 195 -24.37 -8.95 5.09
C HIS A 195 -23.59 -7.81 5.75
N ILE A 196 -24.24 -6.65 5.89
CA ILE A 196 -23.70 -5.50 6.62
C ILE A 196 -24.66 -5.20 7.78
N ILE A 197 -24.13 -5.15 9.00
CA ILE A 197 -24.83 -4.67 10.18
C ILE A 197 -24.33 -3.28 10.49
N VAL A 198 -25.24 -2.32 10.61
CA VAL A 198 -24.93 -0.96 11.05
C VAL A 198 -25.48 -0.79 12.46
N THR A 199 -24.68 -0.23 13.36
CA THR A 199 -25.18 0.20 14.67
C THR A 199 -25.22 1.73 14.71
N SER A 200 -26.26 2.27 15.35
CA SER A 200 -26.46 3.71 15.52
C SER A 200 -27.28 3.96 16.78
N ARG A 201 -27.06 5.10 17.41
CA ARG A 201 -27.89 5.64 18.51
C ARG A 201 -29.04 6.52 17.99
N ARG A 202 -29.20 6.62 16.67
CA ARG A 202 -30.29 7.37 16.03
C ARG A 202 -31.59 6.61 16.11
N GLU A 203 -32.69 7.36 16.17
CA GLU A 203 -34.03 6.81 16.00
C GLU A 203 -34.21 6.25 14.58
N PRO A 204 -34.98 5.15 14.39
CA PRO A 204 -35.18 4.51 13.08
C PRO A 204 -35.61 5.47 11.97
N ASN A 205 -36.48 6.44 12.29
CA ASN A 205 -36.96 7.44 11.34
C ASN A 205 -35.82 8.31 10.79
N ALA A 206 -34.84 8.66 11.62
CA ALA A 206 -33.68 9.45 11.21
C ALA A 206 -32.64 8.63 10.42
N ILE A 207 -32.74 7.29 10.44
CA ILE A 207 -31.87 6.38 9.67
C ILE A 207 -32.43 6.18 8.27
N GLU A 208 -33.76 6.07 8.11
CA GLU A 208 -34.41 5.90 6.81
C GLU A 208 -34.04 7.04 5.84
N ASP A 209 -34.09 8.28 6.32
CA ASP A 209 -33.73 9.48 5.55
C ASP A 209 -32.24 9.56 5.18
N LEU A 210 -31.34 8.93 5.95
CA LEU A 210 -29.89 9.08 5.80
C LEU A 210 -29.19 7.89 5.12
N MET A 211 -29.68 6.66 5.32
CA MET A 211 -28.99 5.42 4.91
C MET A 211 -29.73 4.60 3.86
N LEU A 212 -30.92 5.02 3.43
CA LEU A 212 -31.78 4.24 2.51
C LEU A 212 -32.07 2.82 3.03
N VAL A 213 -32.09 2.66 4.36
CA VAL A 213 -32.47 1.43 5.06
C VAL A 213 -33.91 1.60 5.50
N LYS A 214 -34.76 0.61 5.18
CA LYS A 214 -36.16 0.68 5.59
C LYS A 214 -36.27 0.50 7.10
N ILE A 215 -37.25 1.15 7.72
CA ILE A 215 -37.55 0.96 9.15
C ILE A 215 -37.81 -0.52 9.48
N GLU A 216 -38.40 -1.27 8.55
CA GLU A 216 -38.66 -2.72 8.64
C GLU A 216 -37.38 -3.54 8.95
N ASP A 217 -36.24 -3.08 8.45
CA ASP A 217 -34.94 -3.73 8.59
C ASP A 217 -34.16 -3.25 9.83
N CYS A 218 -34.72 -2.29 10.59
CA CYS A 218 -34.11 -1.75 11.80
C CYS A 218 -34.52 -2.57 13.03
N ILE A 219 -33.54 -3.11 13.74
CA ILE A 219 -33.76 -3.80 15.02
C ILE A 219 -33.46 -2.83 16.16
N CYS A 220 -34.51 -2.37 16.83
CA CYS A 220 -34.37 -1.55 18.04
C CYS A 220 -33.90 -2.40 19.21
N LEU A 221 -32.71 -2.09 19.73
CA LEU A 221 -32.16 -2.77 20.91
C LEU A 221 -32.58 -2.00 22.17
N ASN A 222 -33.65 -2.48 22.81
CA ASN A 222 -34.13 -1.95 24.06
C ASN A 222 -33.37 -2.52 25.27
N VAL A 223 -33.57 -1.91 26.44
CA VAL A 223 -33.19 -2.52 27.72
C VAL A 223 -33.93 -3.83 27.92
N PHE A 224 -33.35 -4.76 28.68
CA PHE A 224 -33.99 -6.04 28.97
C PHE A 224 -35.30 -5.83 29.73
N ALA A 225 -36.33 -6.56 29.31
CA ALA A 225 -37.54 -6.70 30.12
C ALA A 225 -37.19 -7.37 31.46
N LYS A 226 -38.05 -7.20 32.47
CA LYS A 226 -37.77 -7.74 33.82
C LYS A 226 -37.60 -9.26 33.81
N GLU A 227 -38.40 -9.98 33.03
CA GLU A 227 -38.28 -11.43 32.89
C GLU A 227 -36.98 -11.84 32.19
N GLU A 228 -36.59 -11.11 31.14
CA GLU A 228 -35.34 -11.36 30.40
C GLU A 228 -34.10 -11.08 31.25
N ALA A 229 -34.11 -9.98 32.02
CA ALA A 229 -33.03 -9.60 32.91
C ALA A 229 -32.88 -10.58 34.08
N LEU A 230 -34.00 -11.07 34.63
CA LEU A 230 -34.03 -12.10 35.66
C LEU A 230 -33.39 -13.40 35.14
N ASP A 231 -33.90 -13.91 34.01
CA ASP A 231 -33.38 -15.13 33.37
C ASP A 231 -31.90 -14.99 33.00
N PHE A 232 -31.50 -13.82 32.50
CA PHE A 232 -30.11 -13.50 32.21
C PHE A 232 -29.21 -13.56 33.46
N LEU A 233 -29.57 -12.86 34.53
CA LEU A 233 -28.78 -12.83 35.77
C LEU A 233 -28.69 -14.23 36.41
N THR A 234 -29.80 -14.97 36.45
CA THR A 234 -29.88 -16.34 36.99
C THR A 234 -28.98 -17.29 36.20
N ARG A 235 -29.05 -17.29 34.85
CA ARG A 235 -28.17 -18.12 34.00
C ARG A 235 -26.71 -17.76 34.16
N ARG A 236 -26.39 -16.46 34.19
CA ARG A 236 -25.02 -15.96 34.20
C ARG A 236 -24.31 -16.27 35.52
N THR A 237 -25.02 -16.15 36.64
CA THR A 237 -24.52 -16.41 38.00
C THR A 237 -24.62 -17.87 38.41
N ARG A 238 -25.53 -18.65 37.80
CA ARG A 238 -25.90 -20.04 38.19
C ARG A 238 -26.52 -20.14 39.59
N ILE A 239 -27.14 -19.07 40.09
CA ILE A 239 -27.84 -19.01 41.37
C ILE A 239 -29.35 -19.21 41.11
N SER A 240 -30.00 -20.14 41.80
CA SER A 240 -31.45 -20.45 41.63
C SER A 240 -32.34 -19.27 42.05
N CYS A 241 -33.41 -19.06 41.28
CA CYS A 241 -34.38 -17.98 41.44
C CYS A 241 -35.50 -18.26 42.47
N ASP A 242 -35.53 -19.45 43.08
CA ASP A 242 -36.68 -19.90 43.88
C ASP A 242 -36.80 -19.18 45.24
N ILE A 243 -35.73 -18.52 45.70
CA ILE A 243 -35.67 -17.84 47.02
C ILE A 243 -35.36 -16.33 46.90
N GLU A 244 -34.65 -15.89 45.86
CA GLU A 244 -34.18 -14.48 45.70
C GLU A 244 -34.85 -13.69 44.56
N GLY A 245 -35.90 -14.22 43.90
CA GLY A 245 -36.53 -13.60 42.73
C GLY A 245 -36.93 -12.13 42.89
N GLY A 246 -37.49 -11.76 44.06
CA GLY A 246 -37.86 -10.36 44.36
C GLY A 246 -36.66 -9.41 44.49
N ILE A 247 -35.52 -9.89 45.01
CA ILE A 247 -34.28 -9.12 45.14
C ILE A 247 -33.63 -8.91 43.78
N ILE A 248 -33.67 -9.93 42.92
CA ILE A 248 -33.15 -9.83 41.55
C ILE A 248 -33.96 -8.78 40.76
N ILE A 249 -35.28 -8.76 40.89
CA ILE A 249 -36.13 -7.74 40.26
C ILE A 249 -35.76 -6.33 40.77
N SER A 250 -35.54 -6.18 42.08
CA SER A 250 -35.08 -4.91 42.66
C SER A 250 -33.72 -4.48 42.09
N LEU A 251 -32.79 -5.42 41.89
CA LEU A 251 -31.50 -5.14 41.25
C LEU A 251 -31.68 -4.69 39.79
N VAL A 252 -32.58 -5.33 39.04
CA VAL A 252 -32.89 -4.96 37.65
C VAL A 252 -33.48 -3.54 37.58
N ASP A 253 -34.37 -3.19 38.50
CA ASP A 253 -34.98 -1.85 38.60
C ASP A 253 -33.96 -0.75 38.98
N GLU A 254 -32.96 -1.12 39.77
CA GLU A 254 -31.83 -0.26 40.13
C GLU A 254 -30.83 -0.08 38.97
N LEU A 255 -30.60 -1.13 38.19
CA LEU A 255 -29.71 -1.11 37.02
C LEU A 255 -30.39 -0.62 35.73
N GLY A 256 -31.69 -0.34 35.77
CA GLY A 256 -32.48 0.16 34.63
C GLY A 256 -32.65 -0.84 33.48
N GLY A 257 -32.47 -2.14 33.75
CA GLY A 257 -32.55 -3.20 32.72
C GLY A 257 -31.43 -3.15 31.67
N LEU A 258 -30.37 -2.35 31.87
CA LEU A 258 -29.28 -2.19 30.89
C LEU A 258 -28.45 -3.47 30.78
N PRO A 259 -28.35 -4.12 29.61
CA PRO A 259 -27.61 -5.38 29.47
C PRO A 259 -26.15 -5.27 29.92
N LEU A 260 -25.49 -4.14 29.63
CA LEU A 260 -24.12 -3.89 30.07
C LEU A 260 -24.01 -3.79 31.60
N ALA A 261 -24.92 -3.08 32.26
CA ALA A 261 -24.89 -2.95 33.72
C ALA A 261 -25.22 -4.29 34.40
N LEU A 262 -26.15 -5.06 33.83
CA LEU A 262 -26.52 -6.40 34.29
C LEU A 262 -25.38 -7.40 34.14
N GLU A 263 -24.68 -7.44 33.00
CA GLU A 263 -23.53 -8.33 32.79
C GLU A 263 -22.39 -8.00 33.76
N GLN A 264 -22.13 -6.71 33.97
CA GLN A 264 -21.11 -6.26 34.93
C GLN A 264 -21.47 -6.64 36.37
N ALA A 265 -22.75 -6.52 36.75
CA ALA A 265 -23.25 -6.98 38.05
C ALA A 265 -23.17 -8.50 38.19
N ALA A 266 -23.60 -9.26 37.18
CA ALA A 266 -23.53 -10.72 37.19
C ALA A 266 -22.09 -11.24 37.24
N ALA A 267 -21.18 -10.63 36.46
CA ALA A 267 -19.75 -10.95 36.49
C ALA A 267 -19.14 -10.66 37.87
N HIS A 268 -19.58 -9.57 38.52
CA HIS A 268 -19.21 -9.25 39.90
C HIS A 268 -19.69 -10.32 40.89
N ILE A 269 -20.98 -10.62 40.87
CA ILE A 269 -21.62 -11.62 41.73
C ILE A 269 -20.92 -12.98 41.60
N LYS A 270 -20.70 -13.43 40.36
CA LYS A 270 -20.02 -14.68 40.05
C LYS A 270 -18.56 -14.73 40.49
N SER A 271 -17.81 -13.65 40.25
CA SER A 271 -16.37 -13.62 40.54
C SER A 271 -16.08 -13.52 42.03
N ILE A 272 -16.90 -12.78 42.77
CA ILE A 272 -16.80 -12.63 44.22
C ILE A 272 -17.48 -13.79 44.97
N LYS A 273 -18.39 -14.51 44.30
CA LYS A 273 -19.26 -15.53 44.90
C LYS A 273 -20.12 -14.95 46.03
N CYS A 274 -20.71 -13.77 45.82
CA CYS A 274 -21.67 -13.16 46.75
C CYS A 274 -23.12 -13.43 46.32
N SER A 275 -24.10 -13.28 47.22
CA SER A 275 -25.53 -13.41 46.86
C SER A 275 -26.07 -12.15 46.18
N PHE A 276 -27.26 -12.23 45.55
CA PHE A 276 -27.89 -11.03 44.97
C PHE A 276 -28.20 -9.99 46.04
N SER A 277 -28.63 -10.41 47.23
CA SER A 277 -28.92 -9.53 48.37
C SER A 277 -27.68 -8.75 48.84
N GLU A 278 -26.53 -9.43 48.91
CA GLU A 278 -25.27 -8.80 49.31
C GLU A 278 -24.80 -7.77 48.28
N TYR A 279 -24.97 -8.07 46.99
CA TYR A 279 -24.61 -7.15 45.90
C TYR A 279 -25.49 -5.90 45.90
N VAL A 280 -26.82 -6.06 45.98
CA VAL A 280 -27.77 -4.92 46.05
C VAL A 280 -27.44 -4.01 47.22
N SER A 281 -27.19 -4.58 48.41
CA SER A 281 -26.82 -3.80 49.59
C SER A 281 -25.52 -3.00 49.40
N LYS A 282 -24.51 -3.60 48.74
CA LYS A 282 -23.26 -2.91 48.40
C LYS A 282 -23.49 -1.81 47.36
N PHE A 283 -24.29 -2.09 46.35
CA PHE A 283 -24.65 -1.15 45.29
C PHE A 283 -25.35 0.09 45.86
N GLU A 284 -26.38 -0.09 46.70
CA GLU A 284 -27.09 1.02 47.33
C GLU A 284 -26.17 1.87 48.20
N LYS A 285 -25.35 1.23 49.04
CA LYS A 285 -24.38 1.92 49.90
C LYS A 285 -23.37 2.72 49.09
N LYS A 286 -22.89 2.18 47.97
CA LYS A 286 -21.93 2.84 47.08
C LYS A 286 -22.58 3.98 46.30
N ARG A 287 -23.79 3.79 45.77
CA ARG A 287 -24.60 4.83 45.12
C ARG A 287 -24.84 6.01 46.06
N LEU A 288 -25.24 5.75 47.30
CA LEU A 288 -25.44 6.80 48.31
C LEU A 288 -24.15 7.55 48.63
N LYS A 289 -23.00 6.88 48.64
CA LYS A 289 -21.70 7.55 48.79
C LYS A 289 -21.41 8.46 47.60
N LEU A 290 -21.63 8.00 46.37
CA LEU A 290 -21.42 8.77 45.14
C LEU A 290 -22.29 10.02 45.07
N LEU A 291 -23.58 9.89 45.41
CA LEU A 291 -24.52 11.00 45.47
C LEU A 291 -24.14 12.04 46.53
N LYS A 292 -23.50 11.62 47.63
CA LYS A 292 -23.00 12.52 48.68
C LYS A 292 -21.69 13.21 48.29
N SER A 293 -20.82 12.56 47.52
CA SER A 293 -19.48 13.07 47.21
C SER A 293 -19.43 14.03 46.01
N ALA A 294 -20.41 13.99 45.11
CA ALA A 294 -20.42 14.84 43.90
C ALA A 294 -21.84 15.34 43.54
N PRO A 295 -22.21 16.57 43.91
CA PRO A 295 -23.55 17.14 43.67
C PRO A 295 -23.91 17.30 42.17
N SER A 296 -22.91 17.35 41.28
CA SER A 296 -23.10 17.37 39.82
C SER A 296 -23.72 16.08 39.27
N ILE A 297 -23.58 14.96 39.99
CA ILE A 297 -24.17 13.66 39.64
C ILE A 297 -25.70 13.68 39.79
N LEU A 298 -26.27 14.60 40.58
CA LEU A 298 -27.73 14.73 40.75
C LEU A 298 -28.47 15.12 39.46
N LYS A 299 -27.75 15.62 38.43
CA LYS A 299 -28.29 15.92 37.10
C LYS A 299 -28.10 14.79 36.08
N MET A 300 -27.43 13.70 36.45
CA MET A 300 -27.21 12.57 35.54
C MET A 300 -28.46 11.73 35.41
N ASP A 301 -28.67 11.20 34.20
CA ASP A 301 -29.68 10.19 33.93
C ASP A 301 -29.47 8.93 34.81
N LYS A 302 -30.57 8.28 35.20
CA LYS A 302 -30.59 7.13 36.12
C LYS A 302 -29.77 5.96 35.56
N ASN A 303 -29.76 5.76 34.24
CA ASN A 303 -29.00 4.68 33.59
C ASN A 303 -27.49 4.94 33.63
N ARG A 304 -27.06 6.19 33.42
CA ARG A 304 -25.64 6.56 33.60
C ARG A 304 -25.19 6.38 35.04
N LEU A 305 -26.01 6.77 36.03
CA LEU A 305 -25.68 6.58 37.44
C LEU A 305 -25.52 5.11 37.81
N ALA A 306 -26.37 4.23 37.29
CA ALA A 306 -26.28 2.79 37.49
C ALA A 306 -24.96 2.21 36.94
N ILE A 307 -24.61 2.55 35.68
CA ILE A 307 -23.36 2.12 35.05
C ILE A 307 -22.14 2.62 35.83
N THR A 308 -22.11 3.90 36.20
CA THR A 308 -21.01 4.48 36.98
C THR A 308 -20.85 3.79 38.34
N THR A 309 -21.97 3.48 39.02
CA THR A 309 -21.95 2.78 40.32
C THR A 309 -21.41 1.35 40.16
N THR A 310 -21.87 0.61 39.15
CA THR A 310 -21.40 -0.75 38.87
C THR A 310 -19.91 -0.79 38.52
N TRP A 311 -19.42 0.15 37.70
CA TRP A 311 -17.99 0.22 37.37
C TRP A 311 -17.13 0.60 38.55
N GLN A 312 -17.57 1.52 39.42
CA GLN A 312 -16.83 1.81 40.64
C GLN A 312 -16.71 0.60 41.56
N LEU A 313 -17.76 -0.22 41.69
CA LEU A 313 -17.68 -1.48 42.44
C LEU A 313 -16.67 -2.45 41.80
N ASN A 314 -16.61 -2.51 40.48
CA ASN A 314 -15.66 -3.37 39.77
C ASN A 314 -14.21 -2.85 39.89
N PHE A 315 -13.99 -1.53 39.87
CA PHE A 315 -12.67 -0.92 40.07
C PHE A 315 -12.16 -1.14 41.51
N GLU A 316 -13.02 -0.99 42.51
CA GLU A 316 -12.69 -1.32 43.91
C GLU A 316 -12.33 -2.79 44.06
N TYR A 317 -13.05 -3.68 43.36
CA TYR A 317 -12.72 -5.09 43.36
C TYR A 317 -11.38 -5.39 42.69
N ILE A 318 -11.08 -4.83 41.51
CA ILE A 318 -9.78 -4.99 40.84
C ILE A 318 -8.65 -4.64 41.82
N SER A 319 -8.82 -3.54 42.56
CA SER A 319 -7.87 -3.09 43.58
C SER A 319 -7.76 -4.07 44.75
N MET A 320 -8.87 -4.67 45.20
CA MET A 320 -8.89 -5.65 46.29
C MET A 320 -8.28 -7.00 45.88
N GLN A 321 -8.65 -7.50 44.69
CA GLN A 321 -8.19 -8.78 44.19
C GLN A 321 -6.70 -8.75 43.82
N SER A 322 -6.25 -7.64 43.24
CA SER A 322 -4.82 -7.38 43.00
C SER A 322 -4.01 -7.51 44.30
N LYS A 323 -4.53 -7.01 45.43
CA LYS A 323 -3.89 -7.20 46.75
C LYS A 323 -3.93 -8.66 47.22
N ASN A 324 -5.07 -9.34 47.06
CA ASN A 324 -5.23 -10.73 47.48
C ASN A 324 -4.31 -11.70 46.73
N GLU A 325 -4.04 -11.43 45.44
CA GLU A 325 -3.16 -12.24 44.60
C GLU A 325 -1.67 -11.86 44.73
N GLY A 326 -1.32 -10.98 45.67
CA GLY A 326 0.06 -10.54 45.90
C GLY A 326 0.58 -9.52 44.88
N LEU A 327 -0.27 -9.00 44.00
CA LEU A 327 0.07 -8.02 42.96
C LEU A 327 -0.06 -6.57 43.44
N GLY A 328 -0.47 -6.33 44.68
CA GLY A 328 -0.62 -4.98 45.25
C GLY A 328 -1.60 -4.10 44.47
N MET A 329 -1.16 -2.93 44.01
CA MET A 329 -1.94 -1.97 43.21
C MET A 329 -1.69 -2.07 41.70
N ALA A 330 -0.78 -2.96 41.26
CA ALA A 330 -0.31 -3.03 39.88
C ALA A 330 -1.44 -3.14 38.83
N ALA A 331 -2.46 -3.99 39.07
CA ALA A 331 -3.57 -4.14 38.14
C ALA A 331 -4.41 -2.85 38.02
N ALA A 332 -4.62 -2.14 39.14
CA ALA A 332 -5.32 -0.86 39.14
C ALA A 332 -4.51 0.20 38.39
N THR A 333 -3.19 0.27 38.61
CA THR A 333 -2.31 1.21 37.89
C THR A 333 -2.34 0.95 36.38
N VAL A 334 -2.29 -0.31 35.94
CA VAL A 334 -2.38 -0.67 34.51
C VAL A 334 -3.73 -0.28 33.90
N MET A 335 -4.83 -0.47 34.62
CA MET A 335 -6.17 -0.01 34.19
C MET A 335 -6.20 1.50 33.96
N LEU A 336 -5.62 2.29 34.89
CA LEU A 336 -5.52 3.74 34.76
C LEU A 336 -4.67 4.13 33.54
N ILE A 337 -3.54 3.46 33.31
CA ILE A 337 -2.65 3.70 32.16
C ILE A 337 -3.36 3.39 30.84
N ALA A 338 -4.06 2.26 30.76
CA ALA A 338 -4.80 1.85 29.58
C ALA A 338 -5.89 2.85 29.18
N SER A 339 -6.33 3.73 30.09
CA SER A 339 -7.27 4.82 29.77
C SER A 339 -6.68 5.91 28.86
N PHE A 340 -5.35 6.00 28.72
CA PHE A 340 -4.68 6.96 27.83
C PHE A 340 -4.15 6.33 26.53
N LEU A 341 -4.29 5.02 26.39
CA LEU A 341 -3.87 4.25 25.23
C LEU A 341 -4.97 4.19 24.16
N PHE A 342 -4.60 3.74 22.97
CA PHE A 342 -5.56 3.44 21.92
C PHE A 342 -6.50 2.34 22.41
N ALA A 343 -7.82 2.51 22.29
CA ALA A 343 -8.79 1.67 22.99
C ALA A 343 -8.87 0.23 22.46
N ASP A 344 -8.55 0.06 21.18
CA ASP A 344 -8.67 -1.18 20.43
C ASP A 344 -7.26 -1.76 20.21
N ASP A 345 -7.03 -3.06 20.40
CA ASP A 345 -5.74 -3.72 20.11
C ASP A 345 -4.51 -3.11 20.84
N ILE A 346 -4.63 -2.88 22.17
CA ILE A 346 -3.53 -2.53 23.07
C ILE A 346 -2.58 -3.72 23.17
N PRO A 347 -1.34 -3.65 22.62
CA PRO A 347 -0.42 -4.78 22.67
C PRO A 347 0.04 -5.04 24.10
N LYS A 348 0.13 -6.31 24.50
CA LYS A 348 0.56 -6.71 25.84
C LYS A 348 1.97 -6.22 26.17
N GLU A 349 2.82 -6.04 25.16
CA GLU A 349 4.18 -5.50 25.29
C GLU A 349 4.21 -4.05 25.81
N LEU A 350 3.09 -3.33 25.75
CA LEU A 350 2.96 -2.04 26.41
C LEU A 350 2.95 -2.17 27.93
N PHE A 351 2.48 -3.30 28.50
CA PHE A 351 2.48 -3.56 29.94
C PHE A 351 3.86 -4.01 30.42
N ASN A 352 4.80 -3.05 30.44
CA ASN A 352 6.18 -3.22 30.86
C ASN A 352 6.56 -2.21 31.96
N VAL A 353 7.76 -2.36 32.53
CA VAL A 353 8.27 -1.50 33.62
C VAL A 353 8.62 -0.05 33.23
N GLY A 354 8.57 0.29 31.93
CA GLY A 354 8.94 1.60 31.37
C GLY A 354 10.45 1.80 31.19
N SER A 355 10.84 2.90 30.52
CA SER A 355 12.21 3.42 30.56
C SER A 355 12.21 4.94 30.43
N PRO A 356 12.65 5.69 31.47
CA PRO A 356 12.95 5.28 32.85
C PRO A 356 11.84 4.46 33.53
N PHE A 357 12.17 3.79 34.65
CA PHE A 357 11.18 3.02 35.40
C PHE A 357 9.97 3.88 35.79
N VAL A 358 8.80 3.26 35.78
CA VAL A 358 7.58 3.81 36.38
C VAL A 358 7.82 4.06 37.89
N GLU A 359 7.29 5.15 38.43
CA GLU A 359 7.48 5.55 39.84
C GLU A 359 6.64 4.73 40.85
N ASP A 360 5.95 3.71 40.37
CA ASP A 360 5.18 2.74 41.16
C ASP A 360 6.06 1.48 41.40
N SER A 361 6.62 1.38 42.61
CA SER A 361 7.51 0.27 42.99
C SER A 361 6.83 -1.09 42.94
N ASN A 362 5.54 -1.15 43.27
CA ASN A 362 4.76 -2.37 43.20
C ASN A 362 4.52 -2.79 41.73
N LEU A 363 4.22 -1.83 40.84
CA LEU A 363 4.10 -2.12 39.42
C LEU A 363 5.43 -2.62 38.82
N VAL A 364 6.56 -2.03 39.23
CA VAL A 364 7.89 -2.45 38.77
C VAL A 364 8.22 -3.87 39.23
N GLU A 365 7.91 -4.22 40.48
CA GLU A 365 8.10 -5.57 41.02
C GLU A 365 7.25 -6.59 40.26
N VAL A 366 5.96 -6.31 40.08
CA VAL A 366 5.02 -7.23 39.42
C VAL A 366 5.33 -7.39 37.93
N LEU A 367 5.60 -6.30 37.20
CA LEU A 367 5.93 -6.38 35.77
C LEU A 367 7.38 -6.85 35.52
N GLY A 368 8.23 -6.85 36.54
CA GLY A 368 9.56 -7.46 36.51
C GLY A 368 9.52 -8.99 36.59
N ASP A 369 8.44 -9.57 37.14
CA ASP A 369 8.17 -11.01 37.12
C ASP A 369 7.55 -11.44 35.78
N GLY A 370 8.06 -12.51 35.18
CA GLY A 370 7.61 -13.03 33.89
C GLY A 370 6.15 -13.49 33.87
N MET A 371 5.53 -13.69 35.04
CA MET A 371 4.11 -14.04 35.19
C MET A 371 3.19 -12.87 35.55
N GLY A 372 3.72 -11.78 36.11
CA GLY A 372 2.88 -10.69 36.65
C GLY A 372 2.04 -9.97 35.61
N CYS A 373 2.54 -9.78 34.39
CA CYS A 373 1.76 -9.23 33.28
C CYS A 373 0.54 -10.12 32.94
N LYS A 374 0.72 -11.45 32.92
CA LYS A 374 -0.40 -12.38 32.64
C LYS A 374 -1.47 -12.32 33.72
N GLN A 375 -1.06 -12.23 35.00
CA GLN A 375 -1.97 -12.13 36.13
C GLN A 375 -2.74 -10.80 36.15
N ILE A 376 -2.07 -9.68 35.85
CA ILE A 376 -2.74 -8.38 35.69
C ILE A 376 -3.81 -8.47 34.59
N ILE A 377 -3.45 -9.02 33.43
CA ILE A 377 -4.40 -9.16 32.31
C ILE A 377 -5.58 -10.06 32.70
N GLU A 378 -5.32 -11.17 33.41
CA GLU A 378 -6.38 -12.04 33.93
C GLU A 378 -7.34 -11.29 34.86
N ILE A 379 -6.84 -10.51 35.82
CA ILE A 379 -7.68 -9.71 36.73
C ILE A 379 -8.50 -8.68 35.95
N LEU A 380 -7.88 -7.95 35.01
CA LEU A 380 -8.55 -6.90 34.24
C LEU A 380 -9.66 -7.45 33.33
N THR A 381 -9.48 -8.67 32.81
CA THR A 381 -10.44 -9.31 31.89
C THR A 381 -11.61 -10.00 32.61
N ARG A 382 -11.49 -10.25 33.91
CA ARG A 382 -12.45 -11.03 34.73
C ARG A 382 -13.85 -10.43 34.84
N PHE A 383 -13.97 -9.09 34.72
CA PHE A 383 -15.24 -8.36 34.80
C PHE A 383 -15.75 -7.88 33.43
N SER A 384 -15.14 -8.32 32.32
CA SER A 384 -15.50 -7.87 30.97
C SER A 384 -15.36 -6.34 30.75
N LEU A 385 -14.63 -5.64 31.62
CA LEU A 385 -14.23 -4.23 31.44
C LEU A 385 -13.11 -4.10 30.40
N PHE A 386 -12.19 -5.06 30.42
CA PHE A 386 -11.17 -5.31 29.42
C PHE A 386 -11.47 -6.63 28.74
N GLN A 387 -11.14 -6.75 27.46
CA GLN A 387 -11.37 -7.97 26.68
C GLN A 387 -10.07 -8.38 25.99
N ARG A 388 -9.79 -9.68 25.97
CA ARG A 388 -8.70 -10.22 25.15
C ARG A 388 -9.17 -10.29 23.71
N VAL A 389 -8.43 -9.63 22.82
CA VAL A 389 -8.68 -9.72 21.37
C VAL A 389 -7.98 -10.96 20.83
N ASP A 390 -6.74 -11.19 21.26
CA ASP A 390 -5.96 -12.39 21.01
C ASP A 390 -4.95 -12.65 22.16
N ASP A 391 -4.02 -13.59 21.97
CA ASP A 391 -2.95 -13.88 22.95
C ASP A 391 -1.89 -12.77 23.08
N THR A 392 -1.99 -11.72 22.27
CA THR A 392 -1.00 -10.63 22.16
C THR A 392 -1.55 -9.24 22.48
N SER A 393 -2.88 -9.08 22.59
CA SER A 393 -3.50 -7.76 22.68
C SER A 393 -4.79 -7.72 23.52
N LEU A 394 -5.10 -6.52 24.02
CA LEU A 394 -6.30 -6.22 24.80
C LEU A 394 -7.11 -5.12 24.15
N SER A 395 -8.41 -5.11 24.40
CA SER A 395 -9.28 -3.98 24.13
C SER A 395 -9.94 -3.51 25.41
N VAL A 396 -10.21 -2.22 25.46
CA VAL A 396 -10.95 -1.57 26.53
C VAL A 396 -12.02 -0.70 25.91
N HIS A 397 -13.24 -0.80 26.43
CA HIS A 397 -14.32 0.01 25.90
C HIS A 397 -14.05 1.50 26.19
N ARG A 398 -14.25 2.36 25.18
CA ARG A 398 -13.91 3.80 25.29
C ARG A 398 -14.64 4.53 26.40
N LEU A 399 -15.91 4.19 26.61
CA LEU A 399 -16.69 4.70 27.75
C LEU A 399 -16.09 4.28 29.11
N VAL A 400 -15.49 3.09 29.21
CA VAL A 400 -14.77 2.66 30.43
C VAL A 400 -13.53 3.54 30.60
N GLN A 401 -12.75 3.78 29.55
CA GLN A 401 -11.61 4.70 29.62
C GLN A 401 -12.05 6.14 30.00
N GLU A 402 -13.17 6.62 29.47
CA GLU A 402 -13.75 7.93 29.79
C GLU A 402 -14.11 8.03 31.27
N VAL A 403 -14.87 7.06 31.80
CA VAL A 403 -15.23 7.05 33.22
C VAL A 403 -14.02 6.88 34.13
N ILE A 404 -13.00 6.12 33.73
CA ILE A 404 -11.74 6.03 34.48
C ILE A 404 -11.08 7.41 34.57
N ARG A 405 -11.00 8.15 33.46
CA ARG A 405 -10.39 9.49 33.40
C ARG A 405 -11.21 10.52 34.19
N ASP A 406 -12.54 10.46 34.12
CA ASP A 406 -13.43 11.41 34.82
C ASP A 406 -13.39 11.24 36.34
N ASN A 407 -13.10 10.03 36.84
CA ASN A 407 -12.96 9.76 38.27
C ASN A 407 -11.53 9.96 38.79
N MET A 408 -10.57 10.31 37.93
CA MET A 408 -9.17 10.51 38.29
C MET A 408 -8.97 11.93 38.85
N LEU A 409 -8.23 12.05 39.95
CA LEU A 409 -7.81 13.36 40.46
C LEU A 409 -6.80 14.00 39.50
N ASP A 410 -6.82 15.33 39.37
CA ASP A 410 -5.90 16.06 38.48
C ASP A 410 -4.40 15.75 38.79
N GLN A 411 -4.06 15.53 40.06
CA GLN A 411 -2.71 15.15 40.49
C GLN A 411 -2.30 13.74 40.03
N ASP A 412 -3.22 12.77 40.10
CA ASP A 412 -2.97 11.38 39.65
C ASP A 412 -2.88 11.31 38.12
N ARG A 413 -3.59 12.20 37.42
CA ARG A 413 -3.63 12.26 35.95
C ARG A 413 -2.26 12.49 35.34
N CYS A 414 -1.47 13.41 35.88
CA CYS A 414 -0.11 13.66 35.41
C CYS A 414 0.78 12.43 35.58
N LEU A 415 0.72 11.81 36.76
CA LEU A 415 1.54 10.65 37.12
C LEU A 415 1.22 9.45 36.22
N ILE A 416 -0.06 9.13 36.03
CA ILE A 416 -0.49 8.01 35.18
C ILE A 416 -0.14 8.26 33.72
N LEU A 417 -0.33 9.48 33.21
CA LEU A 417 0.05 9.83 31.84
C LEU A 417 1.57 9.71 31.63
N GLN A 418 2.36 10.06 32.66
CA GLN A 418 3.80 9.84 32.65
C GLN A 418 4.17 8.35 32.59
N HIS A 419 3.48 7.51 33.36
CA HIS A 419 3.65 6.06 33.29
C HIS A 419 3.35 5.53 31.88
N ALA A 420 2.24 5.97 31.27
CA ALA A 420 1.86 5.61 29.90
C ALA A 420 2.96 6.00 28.89
N ILE A 421 3.51 7.22 29.00
CA ILE A 421 4.61 7.71 28.16
C ILE A 421 5.85 6.82 28.32
N ARG A 422 6.26 6.49 29.55
CA ARG A 422 7.45 5.65 29.83
C ARG A 422 7.29 4.23 29.28
N MET A 423 6.10 3.66 29.39
CA MET A 423 5.77 2.32 28.90
C MET A 423 5.77 2.24 27.37
N VAL A 424 5.12 3.20 26.69
CA VAL A 424 5.14 3.31 25.23
C VAL A 424 6.56 3.58 24.73
N ASN A 425 7.31 4.45 25.39
CA ASN A 425 8.71 4.69 25.03
C ASN A 425 9.54 3.41 25.14
N LYS A 426 9.44 2.66 26.24
CA LYS A 426 10.15 1.37 26.37
C LYS A 426 9.82 0.41 25.23
N ALA A 427 8.53 0.27 24.91
CA ALA A 427 8.07 -0.60 23.84
C ALA A 427 8.62 -0.17 22.46
N LEU A 428 8.61 1.14 22.18
CA LEU A 428 9.19 1.69 20.95
C LEU A 428 10.69 1.40 20.80
N HIS A 429 11.46 1.39 21.90
CA HIS A 429 12.89 1.05 21.87
C HIS A 429 13.13 -0.46 21.64
N SER A 430 12.15 -1.32 21.92
CA SER A 430 12.24 -2.76 21.66
C SER A 430 11.83 -3.16 20.23
N SER A 431 11.36 -2.20 19.42
CA SER A 431 10.92 -2.42 18.04
C SER A 431 11.81 -1.67 17.04
N GLN A 432 11.98 -2.20 15.82
CA GLN A 432 12.67 -1.52 14.73
C GLN A 432 11.86 -0.30 14.28
N SER A 433 12.50 0.88 14.30
CA SER A 433 11.88 2.10 13.78
C SER A 433 11.97 2.14 12.25
N PRO A 434 11.13 2.94 11.57
CA PRO A 434 11.24 3.15 10.13
C PRO A 434 12.61 3.65 9.67
N ALA A 435 13.32 4.39 10.53
CA ALA A 435 14.70 4.82 10.24
C ALA A 435 15.67 3.63 10.20
N ASP A 436 15.50 2.65 11.08
CA ASP A 436 16.29 1.41 11.11
C ASP A 436 16.01 0.55 9.88
N VAL A 437 14.74 0.51 9.43
CA VAL A 437 14.35 -0.20 8.21
C VAL A 437 15.04 0.38 6.97
N LEU A 438 14.99 1.70 6.79
CA LEU A 438 15.67 2.35 5.66
C LEU A 438 17.19 2.14 5.72
N TYR A 439 17.77 2.19 6.91
CA TYR A 439 19.19 1.92 7.11
C TYR A 439 19.56 0.47 6.75
N ASN A 440 18.77 -0.51 7.19
CA ASN A 440 18.97 -1.93 6.90
C ASN A 440 18.83 -2.24 5.40
N ILE A 441 17.83 -1.64 4.74
CA ILE A 441 17.65 -1.78 3.30
C ILE A 441 18.85 -1.19 2.54
N ALA A 442 19.37 -0.04 2.97
CA ALA A 442 20.57 0.55 2.38
C ALA A 442 21.81 -0.35 2.52
N LEU A 443 21.85 -1.21 3.54
CA LEU A 443 22.91 -2.20 3.79
C LEU A 443 22.61 -3.59 3.20
N ASN A 444 21.48 -3.77 2.50
CA ASN A 444 20.99 -5.08 2.05
C ASN A 444 20.88 -6.13 3.18
N THR A 445 20.52 -5.71 4.39
CA THR A 445 20.32 -6.60 5.54
C THR A 445 18.83 -6.97 5.73
N ARG A 446 18.57 -8.03 6.51
CA ARG A 446 17.21 -8.54 6.74
C ARG A 446 16.38 -7.52 7.54
N VAL A 447 15.20 -7.18 7.02
CA VAL A 447 14.19 -6.36 7.71
C VAL A 447 13.28 -7.25 8.55
N GLU A 448 13.12 -6.96 9.84
CA GLU A 448 12.21 -7.69 10.73
C GLU A 448 10.81 -7.09 10.65
N ARG A 449 10.00 -7.58 9.70
CA ARG A 449 8.65 -7.05 9.42
C ARG A 449 7.74 -7.06 10.66
N GLU A 450 7.77 -8.13 11.45
CA GLU A 450 6.99 -8.22 12.70
C GLU A 450 7.33 -7.08 13.67
N SER A 451 8.61 -6.72 13.75
CA SER A 451 9.08 -5.63 14.60
C SER A 451 8.54 -4.27 14.12
N LEU A 452 8.48 -4.06 12.80
CA LEU A 452 7.92 -2.86 12.20
C LEU A 452 6.40 -2.77 12.37
N VAL A 453 5.67 -3.89 12.29
CA VAL A 453 4.23 -3.92 12.57
C VAL A 453 3.95 -3.59 14.03
N LYS A 454 4.73 -4.14 14.96
CA LYS A 454 4.66 -3.76 16.39
C LYS A 454 4.95 -2.28 16.59
N TRP A 455 5.99 -1.75 15.93
CA TRP A 455 6.28 -0.31 15.95
C TRP A 455 5.07 0.52 15.50
N ASN A 456 4.36 0.09 14.44
CA ASN A 456 3.18 0.79 13.96
C ASN A 456 2.04 0.81 14.99
N LYS A 457 1.79 -0.32 15.67
CA LYS A 457 0.82 -0.39 16.79
C LYS A 457 1.23 0.53 17.95
N PHE A 458 2.51 0.55 18.32
CA PHE A 458 3.03 1.45 19.35
C PHE A 458 2.95 2.92 18.94
N ALA A 459 3.18 3.24 17.66
CA ALA A 459 3.08 4.59 17.11
C ALA A 459 1.64 5.13 17.12
N ALA A 460 0.65 4.27 16.88
CA ALA A 460 -0.77 4.61 17.04
C ALA A 460 -1.10 4.98 18.51
N ASN A 461 -0.61 4.19 19.46
CA ASN A 461 -0.73 4.47 20.90
C ASN A 461 -0.01 5.77 21.30
N ALA A 462 1.19 6.02 20.76
CA ALA A 462 1.92 7.27 20.96
C ALA A 462 1.11 8.48 20.45
N ASN A 463 0.41 8.34 19.31
CA ASN A 463 -0.48 9.38 18.78
C ASN A 463 -1.70 9.62 19.68
N ALA A 464 -2.26 8.58 20.30
CA ALA A 464 -3.33 8.73 21.30
C ALA A 464 -2.86 9.52 22.53
N ILE A 465 -1.71 9.14 23.12
CA ILE A 465 -1.11 9.84 24.26
C ILE A 465 -0.82 11.31 23.93
N LYS A 466 -0.28 11.61 22.74
CA LYS A 466 0.01 12.99 22.30
C LYS A 466 -1.22 13.89 22.44
N LEU A 467 -2.39 13.44 22.02
CA LEU A 467 -3.62 14.25 22.09
C LEU A 467 -3.95 14.64 23.53
N PHE A 468 -3.73 13.74 24.49
CA PHE A 468 -3.96 14.05 25.91
C PHE A 468 -2.92 15.00 26.48
N VAL A 469 -1.63 14.79 26.19
CA VAL A 469 -0.53 15.66 26.67
C VAL A 469 -0.75 17.12 26.25
N PHE A 470 -1.24 17.36 25.03
CA PHE A 470 -1.43 18.71 24.50
C PHE A 470 -2.79 19.35 24.87
N ASN A 471 -3.67 18.60 25.51
CA ASN A 471 -4.96 19.07 26.04
C ASN A 471 -4.93 19.39 27.55
N LEU A 472 -3.78 19.24 28.22
CA LEU A 472 -3.59 19.61 29.63
C LEU A 472 -3.72 21.14 29.86
N LYS A 473 -4.14 21.54 31.07
CA LYS A 473 -4.31 22.92 31.53
C LYS A 473 -2.94 23.58 31.80
N LYS A 474 -2.49 24.36 30.83
CA LYS A 474 -1.14 24.96 30.76
C LYS A 474 -0.69 25.88 31.92
N ASP A 475 -1.55 26.16 32.90
CA ASP A 475 -1.27 27.00 34.06
C ASP A 475 -0.80 26.18 35.30
N ASP A 476 -0.88 24.84 35.27
CA ASP A 476 -0.42 23.97 36.36
C ASP A 476 1.10 23.67 36.28
N ILE A 477 1.80 23.71 37.41
CA ILE A 477 3.24 23.44 37.51
C ILE A 477 3.55 21.97 37.20
N GLN A 478 2.74 21.02 37.69
CA GLN A 478 2.97 19.58 37.49
C GLN A 478 2.73 19.19 36.02
N GLU A 479 1.67 19.72 35.40
CA GLU A 479 1.38 19.47 33.97
C GLU A 479 2.49 20.04 33.06
N ASN A 480 3.02 21.23 33.41
CA ASN A 480 4.17 21.81 32.70
C ASN A 480 5.44 20.95 32.86
N GLN A 481 5.67 20.32 34.01
CA GLN A 481 6.81 19.41 34.17
C GLN A 481 6.68 18.17 33.27
N LEU A 482 5.48 17.62 33.12
CA LEU A 482 5.22 16.49 32.24
C LEU A 482 5.42 16.86 30.76
N LEU A 483 4.86 18.00 30.33
CA LEU A 483 4.97 18.49 28.96
C LEU A 483 6.43 18.73 28.56
N PHE A 484 7.24 19.28 29.47
CA PHE A 484 8.65 19.56 29.27
C PHE A 484 9.55 18.43 29.79
N ASN A 485 9.26 17.19 29.37
CA ASN A 485 10.04 15.99 29.64
C ASN A 485 10.72 15.46 28.35
N LYS A 486 11.93 14.90 28.46
CA LYS A 486 12.64 14.23 27.36
C LYS A 486 11.83 13.07 26.77
N GLU A 487 11.07 12.37 27.59
CA GLU A 487 10.24 11.24 27.19
C GLU A 487 9.15 11.65 26.18
N VAL A 488 8.60 12.87 26.28
CA VAL A 488 7.59 13.40 25.33
C VAL A 488 8.20 13.68 23.95
N LEU A 489 9.49 13.98 23.87
CA LEU A 489 10.15 14.20 22.57
C LEU A 489 10.12 12.95 21.70
N LYS A 490 10.29 11.76 22.31
CA LYS A 490 10.27 10.50 21.56
C LYS A 490 8.87 10.17 21.04
N ILE A 491 7.84 10.45 21.84
CA ILE A 491 6.43 10.35 21.40
C ILE A 491 6.20 11.26 20.20
N LEU A 492 6.60 12.53 20.27
CA LEU A 492 6.44 13.48 19.16
C LEU A 492 7.19 13.08 17.90
N GLN A 493 8.43 12.60 18.03
CA GLN A 493 9.21 12.07 16.92
C GLN A 493 8.46 10.92 16.22
N THR A 494 8.01 9.93 17.00
CA THR A 494 7.28 8.76 16.50
C THR A 494 5.98 9.17 15.83
N THR A 495 5.23 10.12 16.40
CA THR A 495 3.99 10.61 15.78
C THR A 495 4.25 11.36 14.49
N ALA A 496 5.31 12.17 14.42
CA ALA A 496 5.67 12.89 13.20
C ALA A 496 6.03 11.92 12.06
N LEU A 497 6.78 10.87 12.39
CA LEU A 497 7.11 9.76 11.49
C LEU A 497 5.86 9.02 11.01
N TYR A 498 5.01 8.62 11.95
CA TYR A 498 3.74 7.94 11.68
C TYR A 498 2.89 8.76 10.69
N HIS A 499 2.66 10.05 10.97
CA HIS A 499 1.91 10.92 10.06
C HIS A 499 2.59 11.10 8.71
N SER A 500 3.92 11.17 8.67
CA SER A 500 4.68 11.28 7.42
C SER A 500 4.59 10.01 6.56
N ILE A 501 4.49 8.82 7.16
CA ILE A 501 4.28 7.54 6.47
C ILE A 501 2.90 7.51 5.83
N TYR A 502 1.87 7.98 6.53
CA TYR A 502 0.49 8.02 6.03
C TYR A 502 0.14 9.31 5.25
N GLN A 503 1.14 9.95 4.63
CA GLN A 503 1.00 11.17 3.82
C GLN A 503 0.35 12.39 4.51
N ARG A 504 0.27 12.41 5.84
CA ARG A 504 -0.24 13.53 6.64
C ARG A 504 0.88 14.56 6.90
N GLN A 505 1.53 15.04 5.83
CA GLN A 505 2.77 15.85 5.91
C GLN A 505 2.61 17.14 6.71
N ALA A 506 1.41 17.73 6.68
CA ALA A 506 1.06 18.88 7.49
C ALA A 506 1.16 18.61 9.00
N ILE A 507 0.55 17.51 9.44
CA ILE A 507 0.55 17.09 10.84
C ILE A 507 1.95 16.66 11.26
N ALA A 508 2.67 15.96 10.37
CA ALA A 508 4.05 15.54 10.60
C ALA A 508 5.00 16.74 10.86
N LEU A 509 4.90 17.80 10.05
CA LEU A 509 5.68 19.03 10.24
C LEU A 509 5.28 19.78 11.52
N ALA A 510 3.99 19.81 11.87
CA ALA A 510 3.52 20.43 13.11
C ALA A 510 4.06 19.70 14.35
N ASP A 511 4.01 18.36 14.35
CA ASP A 511 4.56 17.52 15.42
C ASP A 511 6.08 17.72 15.55
N GLN A 512 6.80 17.80 14.42
CA GLN A 512 8.25 18.10 14.41
C GLN A 512 8.56 19.49 14.95
N ALA A 513 7.80 20.52 14.57
CA ALA A 513 7.96 21.87 15.08
C ALA A 513 7.75 21.92 16.61
N GLN A 514 6.73 21.23 17.11
CA GLN A 514 6.44 21.13 18.54
C GLN A 514 7.54 20.39 19.30
N MET A 515 8.08 19.30 18.72
CA MET A 515 9.24 18.59 19.27
C MET A 515 10.45 19.51 19.42
N ILE A 516 10.79 20.27 18.37
CA ILE A 516 11.91 21.21 18.39
C ILE A 516 11.70 22.30 19.44
N ARG A 517 10.46 22.80 19.61
CA ARG A 517 10.12 23.77 20.66
C ARG A 517 10.41 23.22 22.05
N ILE A 518 9.88 22.04 22.39
CA ILE A 518 10.08 21.41 23.71
C ILE A 518 11.57 21.11 23.93
N MET A 519 12.26 20.65 22.90
CA MET A 519 13.70 20.36 22.93
C MET A 519 14.54 21.58 23.37
N THR A 520 14.15 22.79 22.94
CA THR A 520 14.83 24.03 23.38
C THR A 520 14.56 24.41 24.82
N THR A 521 13.47 23.93 25.41
CA THR A 521 13.06 24.23 26.79
C THR A 521 13.68 23.26 27.80
N ILE A 522 13.86 22.00 27.40
CA ILE A 522 14.45 20.96 28.28
C ILE A 522 15.97 20.84 28.17
N ASN A 523 16.57 21.49 27.17
CA ASN A 523 18.00 21.53 26.92
C ASN A 523 18.65 20.14 26.73
N VAL A 524 18.44 19.55 25.56
CA VAL A 524 19.00 18.24 25.18
C VAL A 524 20.49 18.31 24.78
N ASP A 525 21.18 17.19 24.96
CA ASP A 525 22.56 16.99 24.47
C ASP A 525 22.60 16.59 22.99
N THR A 526 23.81 16.55 22.42
CA THR A 526 24.04 16.22 21.00
C THR A 526 23.63 14.79 20.63
N LYS A 527 23.77 13.83 21.55
CA LYS A 527 23.43 12.42 21.28
C LYS A 527 21.91 12.28 21.13
N CYS A 528 21.18 12.77 22.12
CA CYS A 528 19.72 12.80 22.12
C CYS A 528 19.16 13.57 20.92
N TYR A 529 19.80 14.68 20.53
CA TYR A 529 19.46 15.39 19.31
C TYR A 529 19.55 14.51 18.06
N ASN A 530 20.69 13.85 17.85
CA ASN A 530 20.92 13.01 16.67
C ASN A 530 19.94 11.83 16.62
N ASP A 531 19.65 11.21 17.77
CA ASP A 531 18.69 10.10 17.86
C ASP A 531 17.26 10.54 17.48
N LEU A 532 16.86 11.75 17.90
CA LEU A 532 15.54 12.32 17.61
C LEU A 532 15.41 12.88 16.18
N THR A 533 16.52 13.17 15.50
CA THR A 533 16.53 13.79 14.17
C THR A 533 17.23 12.94 13.11
N SER A 534 17.36 11.64 13.36
CA SER A 534 18.02 10.68 12.46
C SER A 534 17.41 10.65 11.06
N ILE A 535 16.09 10.85 10.99
CA ILE A 535 15.30 10.87 9.77
C ILE A 535 14.65 12.25 9.58
N LYS A 536 14.72 12.77 8.35
CA LYS A 536 14.16 14.08 8.01
C LYS A 536 12.68 13.94 7.67
N ILE A 537 11.92 14.94 8.08
CA ILE A 537 10.48 15.08 7.80
C ILE A 537 10.31 16.36 6.97
N PRO A 538 9.49 16.36 5.91
CA PRO A 538 8.66 15.25 5.41
C PRO A 538 9.50 14.11 4.80
N LEU A 539 9.04 12.86 4.93
CA LEU A 539 9.66 11.72 4.26
C LEU A 539 9.53 11.86 2.75
N LEU A 540 10.60 11.51 2.04
CA LEU A 540 10.57 11.38 0.60
C LEU A 540 9.62 10.24 0.22
N GLN A 541 8.99 10.38 -0.94
CA GLN A 541 8.04 9.39 -1.44
C GLN A 541 8.60 7.97 -1.50
N ARG A 542 9.81 7.82 -2.05
CA ARG A 542 10.51 6.54 -2.12
C ARG A 542 10.64 5.87 -0.75
N ASP A 543 11.08 6.62 0.25
CA ASP A 543 11.31 6.11 1.60
C ASP A 543 10.00 5.65 2.25
N ARG A 544 8.93 6.45 2.06
CA ARG A 544 7.59 6.12 2.54
C ARG A 544 7.04 4.83 1.92
N GLU A 545 7.11 4.71 0.60
CA GLU A 545 6.63 3.52 -0.12
C GLU A 545 7.38 2.27 0.33
N THR A 546 8.71 2.38 0.45
CA THR A 546 9.56 1.30 0.99
C THR A 546 9.11 0.83 2.38
N ILE A 547 8.76 1.78 3.27
CA ILE A 547 8.27 1.47 4.62
C ILE A 547 6.89 0.80 4.57
N LEU A 548 5.99 1.32 3.73
CA LEU A 548 4.63 0.77 3.58
C LEU A 548 4.66 -0.66 3.00
N ASP A 549 5.50 -0.92 2.01
CA ASP A 549 5.68 -2.26 1.44
C ASP A 549 6.17 -3.28 2.51
N CYS A 550 6.98 -2.82 3.47
CA CYS A 550 7.41 -3.66 4.59
C CYS A 550 6.29 -3.95 5.61
N LEU A 551 5.26 -3.10 5.69
CA LEU A 551 4.14 -3.23 6.63
C LEU A 551 3.02 -4.16 6.12
N VAL A 552 2.82 -4.30 4.81
CA VAL A 552 1.65 -4.97 4.20
C VAL A 552 1.63 -6.50 4.33
N SER A 553 2.69 -7.13 4.82
CA SER A 553 2.85 -8.60 4.79
C SER A 553 2.58 -9.29 6.12
N ILE A 554 1.32 -9.40 6.56
CA ILE A 554 0.89 -10.43 7.52
C ILE A 554 -0.42 -11.08 7.06
N LEU A 555 -0.29 -12.09 6.20
CA LEU A 555 -1.08 -13.32 6.34
C LEU A 555 -0.11 -14.43 6.77
N PRO A 556 -0.52 -15.38 7.62
CA PRO A 556 0.35 -16.46 8.04
C PRO A 556 0.63 -17.38 6.84
N VAL A 557 1.76 -17.16 6.18
CA VAL A 557 2.50 -18.26 5.56
C VAL A 557 3.17 -18.98 6.72
N LYS A 558 2.73 -20.20 7.01
CA LYS A 558 3.36 -21.07 8.01
C LYS A 558 4.88 -21.12 7.76
N THR A 559 5.65 -20.47 8.63
CA THR A 559 7.10 -20.67 8.70
C THR A 559 7.36 -21.84 9.64
N GLU A 560 7.74 -22.96 9.05
CA GLU A 560 8.14 -24.17 9.76
C GLU A 560 9.47 -23.95 10.51
N GLU A 561 9.44 -24.29 11.79
CA GLU A 561 10.64 -24.53 12.58
C GLU A 561 11.43 -25.68 11.98
N THR A 562 12.72 -25.46 11.85
CA THR A 562 13.71 -26.41 11.37
C THR A 562 13.84 -27.61 12.31
N CYS A 563 13.15 -28.70 11.98
CA CYS A 563 13.56 -30.06 12.37
C CYS A 563 14.15 -30.78 11.15
N ASN A 564 14.87 -31.88 11.40
CA ASN A 564 15.64 -32.67 10.43
C ASN A 564 14.77 -33.32 9.32
N ILE A 565 14.26 -32.50 8.41
CA ILE A 565 13.20 -32.81 7.45
C ILE A 565 13.75 -33.30 6.09
N THR A 566 15.03 -33.05 5.79
CA THR A 566 15.62 -33.28 4.46
C THR A 566 15.54 -34.73 3.96
N THR A 567 15.41 -35.71 4.86
CA THR A 567 15.26 -37.14 4.53
C THR A 567 13.81 -37.63 4.49
N VAL A 568 12.86 -36.90 5.09
CA VAL A 568 11.43 -37.31 5.13
C VAL A 568 10.63 -36.64 4.00
N ILE A 569 10.91 -35.36 3.70
CA ILE A 569 10.19 -34.60 2.65
C ILE A 569 10.42 -35.15 1.23
N THR A 570 11.56 -35.79 0.98
CA THR A 570 11.82 -36.46 -0.31
C THR A 570 10.92 -37.67 -0.54
N SER A 571 10.32 -38.26 0.51
CA SER A 571 9.44 -39.44 0.39
C SER A 571 7.99 -39.10 0.02
N GLU A 572 7.48 -37.94 0.45
CA GLU A 572 6.06 -37.58 0.26
C GLU A 572 5.79 -37.03 -1.15
N ALA A 573 6.66 -36.18 -1.68
CA ALA A 573 6.58 -35.71 -3.07
C ALA A 573 6.71 -36.89 -4.07
N ASP A 574 7.55 -37.89 -3.76
CA ASP A 574 7.65 -39.10 -4.57
C ASP A 574 6.40 -39.98 -4.48
N THR A 575 5.72 -40.00 -3.33
CA THR A 575 4.43 -40.70 -3.16
C THR A 575 3.35 -40.08 -4.05
N TYR A 576 3.17 -38.76 -4.01
CA TYR A 576 2.23 -38.06 -4.89
C TYR A 576 2.58 -38.19 -6.37
N ARG A 577 3.88 -38.22 -6.71
CA ARG A 577 4.34 -38.49 -8.07
C ARG A 577 3.93 -39.91 -8.53
N ILE A 578 4.02 -40.91 -7.66
CA ILE A 578 3.60 -42.29 -7.96
C ILE A 578 2.08 -42.35 -8.15
N LEU A 579 1.30 -41.78 -7.22
CA LEU A 579 -0.17 -41.70 -7.32
C LEU A 579 -0.63 -40.98 -8.59
N GLY A 580 0.01 -39.85 -8.93
CA GLY A 580 -0.25 -39.14 -10.17
C GLY A 580 0.09 -39.97 -11.40
N ASN A 581 1.18 -40.75 -11.36
CA ASN A 581 1.54 -41.66 -12.46
C ASN A 581 0.56 -42.82 -12.62
N GLU A 582 0.01 -43.36 -11.52
CA GLU A 582 -1.03 -44.39 -11.56
C GLU A 582 -2.33 -43.83 -12.14
N ALA A 583 -2.82 -42.71 -11.63
CA ALA A 583 -3.99 -42.02 -12.17
C ALA A 583 -3.80 -41.68 -13.66
N PHE A 584 -2.60 -41.27 -14.06
CA PHE A 584 -2.28 -41.01 -15.46
C PHE A 584 -2.33 -42.28 -16.34
N LYS A 585 -1.82 -43.42 -15.86
CA LYS A 585 -1.92 -44.72 -16.56
C LYS A 585 -3.37 -45.16 -16.74
N GLU A 586 -4.22 -44.89 -15.76
CA GLU A 586 -5.66 -45.15 -15.80
C GLU A 586 -6.47 -44.12 -16.60
N LYS A 587 -5.79 -43.16 -17.27
CA LYS A 587 -6.40 -42.06 -18.05
C LYS A 587 -7.25 -41.09 -17.21
N ARG A 588 -7.12 -41.08 -15.88
CA ARG A 588 -7.75 -40.12 -14.96
C ARG A 588 -6.94 -38.83 -14.87
N TYR A 589 -6.92 -38.05 -15.96
CA TYR A 589 -5.99 -36.92 -16.11
C TYR A 589 -6.21 -35.75 -15.13
N HIS A 590 -7.46 -35.39 -14.80
CA HIS A 590 -7.73 -34.33 -13.83
C HIS A 590 -7.24 -34.68 -12.42
N GLU A 591 -7.38 -35.95 -12.02
CA GLU A 591 -6.85 -36.45 -10.76
C GLU A 591 -5.33 -36.51 -10.76
N ALA A 592 -4.73 -36.95 -11.87
CA ALA A 592 -3.28 -36.91 -12.04
C ALA A 592 -2.73 -35.47 -11.88
N ILE A 593 -3.39 -34.47 -12.48
CA ILE A 593 -3.05 -33.04 -12.32
C ILE A 593 -3.14 -32.62 -10.85
N ARG A 594 -4.19 -33.03 -10.13
CA ARG A 594 -4.35 -32.76 -8.69
C ARG A 594 -3.18 -33.36 -7.90
N TYR A 595 -2.89 -34.65 -8.09
CA TYR A 595 -1.79 -35.33 -7.38
C TYR A 595 -0.43 -34.72 -7.69
N TYR A 596 -0.14 -34.38 -8.94
CA TYR A 596 1.11 -33.68 -9.26
C TYR A 596 1.18 -32.29 -8.63
N THR A 597 0.04 -31.57 -8.54
CA THR A 597 -0.04 -30.26 -7.88
C THR A 597 0.18 -30.36 -6.38
N GLU A 598 -0.40 -31.36 -5.72
CA GLU A 598 -0.11 -31.61 -4.29
C GLU A 598 1.35 -32.02 -4.08
N GLY A 599 1.89 -32.90 -4.93
CA GLY A 599 3.31 -33.25 -4.89
C GLY A 599 4.24 -32.04 -5.03
N MET A 600 3.86 -31.05 -5.84
CA MET A 600 4.60 -29.80 -5.97
C MET A 600 4.49 -28.90 -4.74
N ARG A 601 3.35 -28.90 -4.04
CA ARG A 601 3.19 -28.19 -2.76
C ARG A 601 3.98 -28.83 -1.64
N SER A 602 4.20 -30.15 -1.71
CA SER A 602 5.04 -30.90 -0.77
C SER A 602 6.55 -30.76 -1.06
N CYS A 603 6.96 -30.16 -2.18
CA CYS A 603 8.38 -29.90 -2.44
C CYS A 603 8.88 -28.66 -1.67
N PRO A 604 10.02 -28.74 -0.96
CA PRO A 604 10.60 -27.58 -0.30
C PRO A 604 11.17 -26.63 -1.36
N ILE A 605 11.09 -25.31 -1.14
CA ILE A 605 11.50 -24.26 -2.10
C ILE A 605 12.94 -24.46 -2.60
N LYS A 606 13.81 -25.09 -1.81
CA LYS A 606 15.22 -25.36 -2.14
C LYS A 606 15.44 -26.59 -3.05
N TYR A 607 14.43 -27.45 -3.23
CA TYR A 607 14.50 -28.67 -4.05
C TYR A 607 13.19 -28.86 -4.82
N ILE A 608 13.12 -28.30 -6.02
CA ILE A 608 11.96 -28.41 -6.91
C ILE A 608 12.12 -29.65 -7.81
N ASP A 609 11.22 -30.63 -7.70
CA ASP A 609 11.29 -31.85 -8.54
C ASP A 609 10.75 -31.61 -9.96
N LYS A 610 11.68 -31.50 -10.92
CA LYS A 610 11.39 -31.37 -12.36
C LYS A 610 10.43 -32.42 -12.93
N ARG A 611 10.38 -33.63 -12.34
CA ARG A 611 9.55 -34.74 -12.83
C ARG A 611 8.06 -34.42 -12.69
N LEU A 612 7.67 -33.69 -11.64
CA LEU A 612 6.28 -33.30 -11.40
C LEU A 612 5.79 -32.31 -12.46
N PHE A 613 6.56 -31.28 -12.77
CA PHE A 613 6.26 -30.33 -13.86
C PHE A 613 6.17 -31.03 -15.22
N SER A 614 7.14 -31.90 -15.53
CA SER A 614 7.11 -32.68 -16.77
C SER A 614 5.85 -33.55 -16.88
N ASN A 615 5.46 -34.24 -15.80
CA ASN A 615 4.32 -35.15 -15.84
C ASN A 615 2.98 -34.40 -15.86
N ARG A 616 2.88 -33.28 -15.14
CA ARG A 616 1.68 -32.42 -15.14
C ARG A 616 1.49 -31.71 -16.47
N SER A 617 2.57 -31.25 -17.10
CA SER A 617 2.54 -30.71 -18.47
C SER A 617 1.94 -31.73 -19.45
N LEU A 618 2.40 -32.99 -19.39
CA LEU A 618 1.83 -34.07 -20.20
C LEU A 618 0.35 -34.34 -19.88
N ALA A 619 -0.06 -34.28 -18.61
CA ALA A 619 -1.47 -34.43 -18.22
C ALA A 619 -2.35 -33.30 -18.79
N TYR A 620 -1.85 -32.06 -18.77
CA TYR A 620 -2.52 -30.92 -19.41
C TYR A 620 -2.65 -31.09 -20.93
N ILE A 621 -1.61 -31.61 -21.59
CA ILE A 621 -1.66 -31.96 -23.02
C ILE A 621 -2.78 -32.96 -23.31
N ARG A 622 -2.96 -33.99 -22.46
CA ARG A 622 -3.99 -35.02 -22.65
C ARG A 622 -5.42 -34.49 -22.53
N ILE A 623 -5.63 -33.38 -21.83
CA ILE A 623 -6.93 -32.69 -21.74
C ILE A 623 -7.04 -31.47 -22.66
N ARG A 624 -6.13 -31.30 -23.63
CA ARG A 624 -6.04 -30.15 -24.55
C ARG A 624 -5.94 -28.78 -23.87
N ASN A 625 -5.43 -28.70 -22.64
CA ASN A 625 -5.14 -27.42 -21.98
C ASN A 625 -3.69 -26.99 -22.27
N PHE A 626 -3.45 -26.54 -23.49
CA PHE A 626 -2.09 -26.29 -23.97
C PHE A 626 -1.40 -25.09 -23.29
N PHE A 627 -2.17 -24.10 -22.80
CA PHE A 627 -1.61 -22.95 -22.08
C PHE A 627 -0.90 -23.37 -20.78
N HIS A 628 -1.56 -24.16 -19.93
CA HIS A 628 -0.95 -24.65 -18.69
C HIS A 628 0.15 -25.67 -18.97
N ALA A 629 0.00 -26.48 -20.03
CA ALA A 629 1.07 -27.38 -20.47
C ALA A 629 2.34 -26.63 -20.88
N PHE A 630 2.21 -25.53 -21.63
CA PHE A 630 3.31 -24.67 -22.05
C PHE A 630 4.02 -24.05 -20.83
N SER A 631 3.25 -23.54 -19.86
CA SER A 631 3.80 -22.99 -18.60
C SER A 631 4.62 -24.03 -17.83
N ASP A 632 4.06 -25.23 -17.59
CA ASP A 632 4.75 -26.30 -16.87
C ASP A 632 5.98 -26.82 -17.63
N ALA A 633 5.92 -26.84 -18.97
CA ALA A 633 7.04 -27.23 -19.81
C ALA A 633 8.21 -26.25 -19.70
N ASN A 634 7.95 -24.93 -19.75
CA ASN A 634 8.98 -23.91 -19.55
C ASN A 634 9.60 -24.01 -18.15
N MET A 635 8.79 -24.18 -17.11
CA MET A 635 9.30 -24.31 -15.74
C MET A 635 10.18 -25.57 -15.57
N CYS A 636 9.80 -26.68 -16.23
CA CYS A 636 10.62 -27.89 -16.27
C CYS A 636 11.98 -27.66 -16.96
N ILE A 637 12.03 -26.85 -18.03
CA ILE A 637 13.26 -26.51 -18.75
C ILE A 637 14.14 -25.61 -17.89
N GLU A 638 13.55 -24.63 -17.19
CA GLU A 638 14.28 -23.71 -16.31
C GLU A 638 14.95 -24.45 -15.14
N ILE A 639 14.25 -25.40 -14.50
CA ILE A 639 14.80 -26.21 -13.40
C ILE A 639 15.87 -27.19 -13.91
N ALA A 640 15.68 -27.72 -15.11
CA ALA A 640 16.59 -28.71 -15.68
C ALA A 640 16.72 -28.53 -17.20
N PRO A 641 17.65 -27.66 -17.63
CA PRO A 641 17.87 -27.38 -19.04
C PRO A 641 18.17 -28.64 -19.84
N ASP A 642 18.80 -29.66 -19.25
CA ASP A 642 19.14 -30.95 -19.89
C ASP A 642 17.97 -31.91 -20.11
N ASN A 643 16.77 -31.58 -19.62
CA ASN A 643 15.63 -32.47 -19.74
C ASN A 643 14.93 -32.37 -21.11
N TRP A 644 15.21 -33.31 -22.01
CA TRP A 644 14.57 -33.39 -23.33
C TRP A 644 13.02 -33.45 -23.26
N LYS A 645 12.43 -33.98 -22.19
CA LYS A 645 10.97 -34.05 -22.03
C LYS A 645 10.32 -32.66 -21.95
N GLY A 646 10.97 -31.72 -21.25
CA GLY A 646 10.48 -30.34 -21.15
C GLY A 646 10.34 -29.70 -22.53
N TYR A 647 11.35 -29.85 -23.38
CA TYR A 647 11.31 -29.36 -24.76
C TYR A 647 10.30 -30.10 -25.63
N CYS A 648 10.13 -31.41 -25.46
CA CYS A 648 9.06 -32.15 -26.16
C CYS A 648 7.67 -31.62 -25.81
N TRP A 649 7.39 -31.36 -24.53
CA TRP A 649 6.09 -30.84 -24.11
C TRP A 649 5.89 -29.40 -24.53
N LYS A 650 6.94 -28.57 -24.50
CA LYS A 650 6.91 -27.21 -25.06
C LYS A 650 6.57 -27.25 -26.54
N ALA A 651 7.24 -28.08 -27.34
CA ALA A 651 6.98 -28.23 -28.77
C ALA A 651 5.53 -28.67 -29.06
N TYR A 652 5.01 -29.64 -28.30
CA TYR A 652 3.64 -30.13 -28.45
C TYR A 652 2.60 -29.08 -28.04
N ALA A 653 2.82 -28.39 -26.92
CA ALA A 653 1.94 -27.34 -26.44
C ALA A 653 1.89 -26.17 -27.42
N VAL A 654 3.03 -25.74 -27.97
CA VAL A 654 3.08 -24.68 -29.00
C VAL A 654 2.30 -25.09 -30.24
N SER A 655 2.47 -26.31 -30.74
CA SER A 655 1.71 -26.81 -31.91
C SER A 655 0.20 -26.79 -31.65
N GLY A 656 -0.25 -27.29 -30.49
CA GLY A 656 -1.66 -27.26 -30.09
C GLY A 656 -2.21 -25.84 -29.89
N MET A 657 -1.41 -24.92 -29.34
CA MET A 657 -1.80 -23.51 -29.19
C MET A 657 -1.93 -22.80 -30.54
N ILE A 658 -1.14 -23.17 -31.55
CA ILE A 658 -1.28 -22.63 -32.92
C ILE A 658 -2.55 -23.19 -33.58
N GLU A 659 -2.81 -24.49 -33.44
CA GLU A 659 -4.04 -25.12 -33.94
C GLU A 659 -5.31 -24.51 -33.32
N ASP A 660 -5.29 -24.27 -32.00
CA ASP A 660 -6.40 -23.65 -31.27
C ASP A 660 -6.49 -22.12 -31.48
N GLY A 661 -5.59 -21.53 -32.29
CA GLY A 661 -5.55 -20.09 -32.58
C GLY A 661 -5.08 -19.18 -31.44
N LEU A 662 -4.54 -19.76 -30.36
CA LEU A 662 -4.00 -19.04 -29.20
C LEU A 662 -2.64 -18.39 -29.50
N PHE A 663 -1.82 -19.02 -30.35
CA PHE A 663 -0.54 -18.49 -30.83
C PHE A 663 -0.60 -18.19 -32.33
N PRO A 664 -0.01 -17.07 -32.80
CA PRO A 664 0.08 -16.81 -34.24
C PRO A 664 1.01 -17.85 -34.91
N PRO A 665 0.83 -18.13 -36.21
CA PRO A 665 1.69 -19.06 -36.95
C PRO A 665 3.19 -18.70 -36.92
N THR A 666 3.54 -17.45 -36.61
CA THR A 666 4.94 -17.04 -36.41
C THR A 666 5.62 -17.71 -35.22
N MET A 667 4.86 -18.17 -34.21
CA MET A 667 5.37 -18.90 -33.06
C MET A 667 5.75 -20.36 -33.37
N GLU A 668 5.42 -20.87 -34.57
CA GLU A 668 5.84 -22.20 -35.03
C GLU A 668 7.36 -22.38 -34.93
N ALA A 669 8.11 -21.29 -35.14
CA ALA A 669 9.55 -21.25 -34.97
C ALA A 669 10.01 -21.69 -33.57
N MET A 670 9.35 -21.24 -32.50
CA MET A 670 9.68 -21.64 -31.12
C MET A 670 9.39 -23.13 -30.86
N GLY A 671 8.30 -23.62 -31.44
CA GLY A 671 7.92 -25.01 -31.37
C GLY A 671 8.92 -25.92 -32.07
N LEU A 672 9.31 -25.55 -33.29
CA LEU A 672 10.35 -26.22 -34.07
C LEU A 672 11.71 -26.19 -33.36
N ALA A 673 12.08 -25.04 -32.79
CA ALA A 673 13.29 -24.88 -31.99
C ALA A 673 13.34 -25.90 -30.84
N SER A 674 12.25 -25.98 -30.07
CA SER A 674 12.11 -26.95 -28.98
C SER A 674 12.15 -28.40 -29.48
N ALA A 675 11.52 -28.70 -30.62
CA ALA A 675 11.56 -30.03 -31.24
C ALA A 675 12.99 -30.42 -31.70
N CYS A 676 13.75 -29.47 -32.24
CA CYS A 676 15.16 -29.64 -32.63
C CYS A 676 16.05 -29.92 -31.40
N ILE A 677 15.93 -29.13 -30.32
CA ILE A 677 16.67 -29.37 -29.07
C ILE A 677 16.33 -30.74 -28.49
N ALA A 678 15.03 -31.07 -28.42
CA ALA A 678 14.58 -32.35 -27.91
C ALA A 678 15.15 -33.51 -28.73
N SER A 679 15.18 -33.38 -30.06
CA SER A 679 15.74 -34.38 -30.98
C SER A 679 17.25 -34.53 -30.87
N TYR A 680 17.97 -33.43 -30.61
CA TYR A 680 19.41 -33.42 -30.36
C TYR A 680 19.77 -34.14 -29.05
N ARG A 681 18.99 -33.93 -27.97
CA ARG A 681 19.25 -34.52 -26.64
C ARG A 681 18.80 -35.99 -26.48
N TYR A 682 18.69 -36.73 -27.58
CA TYR A 682 18.37 -38.18 -27.67
C TYR A 682 17.05 -38.62 -26.99
N PRO A 683 15.88 -38.29 -27.56
CA PRO A 683 14.60 -38.76 -27.05
C PRO A 683 14.33 -40.22 -27.50
N PRO A 684 13.57 -41.04 -26.73
CA PRO A 684 13.14 -42.37 -27.15
C PRO A 684 12.40 -42.34 -28.50
N CYS A 685 12.49 -43.43 -29.28
CA CYS A 685 11.96 -43.51 -30.65
C CYS A 685 10.50 -43.04 -30.81
N ILE A 686 9.65 -43.33 -29.82
CA ILE A 686 8.23 -42.94 -29.83
C ILE A 686 8.04 -41.41 -29.79
N PHE A 687 8.87 -40.69 -29.04
CA PHE A 687 8.81 -39.23 -28.95
C PHE A 687 9.38 -38.55 -30.18
N LYS A 688 10.42 -39.14 -30.78
CA LYS A 688 10.94 -38.70 -32.08
C LYS A 688 9.88 -38.80 -33.18
N TYR A 689 9.02 -39.83 -33.13
CA TYR A 689 7.88 -39.96 -34.02
C TYR A 689 6.81 -38.88 -33.76
N TYR A 690 6.41 -38.64 -32.50
CA TYR A 690 5.47 -37.56 -32.16
C TYR A 690 5.96 -36.17 -32.59
N MET A 691 7.25 -35.88 -32.40
CA MET A 691 7.83 -34.62 -32.84
C MET A 691 7.77 -34.47 -34.36
N LYS A 692 7.95 -35.55 -35.14
CA LYS A 692 7.77 -35.54 -36.60
C LYS A 692 6.31 -35.36 -37.04
N ILE A 693 5.34 -35.72 -36.21
CA ILE A 693 3.92 -35.43 -36.50
C ILE A 693 3.64 -33.95 -36.33
N CYS A 694 4.09 -33.35 -35.22
CA CYS A 694 3.85 -31.94 -34.92
C CYS A 694 4.69 -31.02 -35.83
N TYR A 695 5.92 -31.43 -36.14
CA TYR A 695 6.86 -30.70 -37.00
C TYR A 695 7.44 -31.69 -38.03
N PRO A 696 6.85 -31.80 -39.23
CA PRO A 696 7.26 -32.76 -40.25
C PRO A 696 8.71 -32.58 -40.72
N VAL A 697 9.22 -31.35 -40.66
CA VAL A 697 10.55 -30.96 -41.12
C VAL A 697 11.40 -30.53 -39.92
N ILE A 698 12.01 -31.52 -39.24
CA ILE A 698 13.03 -31.26 -38.19
C ILE A 698 14.40 -31.33 -38.83
N ASN A 699 15.02 -30.17 -39.05
CA ASN A 699 16.37 -30.05 -39.61
C ASN A 699 17.23 -29.16 -38.71
N TYR A 700 18.25 -29.75 -38.08
CA TYR A 700 19.18 -29.01 -37.24
C TYR A 700 20.63 -29.40 -37.51
N LYS A 701 21.54 -28.44 -37.32
CA LYS A 701 22.99 -28.61 -37.39
C LYS A 701 23.62 -28.06 -36.12
N LEU A 702 24.50 -28.84 -35.50
CA LEU A 702 25.30 -28.40 -34.37
C LEU A 702 26.48 -27.58 -34.89
N VAL A 703 26.68 -26.38 -34.33
CA VAL A 703 27.85 -25.55 -34.63
C VAL A 703 28.98 -25.95 -33.67
N GLU A 704 29.96 -26.69 -34.16
CA GLU A 704 31.05 -27.28 -33.35
C GLU A 704 31.96 -26.24 -32.69
N LYS A 705 32.24 -25.13 -33.38
CA LYS A 705 33.09 -24.04 -32.87
C LYS A 705 32.55 -22.66 -33.27
N PRO A 706 32.77 -21.60 -32.47
CA PRO A 706 32.25 -20.27 -32.77
C PRO A 706 32.66 -19.70 -34.13
N GLU A 707 33.88 -20.02 -34.60
CA GLU A 707 34.41 -19.54 -35.88
C GLU A 707 33.66 -20.14 -37.08
N CYS A 708 33.01 -21.30 -36.91
CA CYS A 708 32.30 -22.01 -37.97
C CYS A 708 30.93 -21.40 -38.27
N LEU A 709 30.34 -20.61 -37.37
CA LEU A 709 28.96 -20.12 -37.50
C LEU A 709 28.71 -19.40 -38.84
N ARG A 710 29.65 -18.55 -39.27
CA ARG A 710 29.52 -17.81 -40.54
C ARG A 710 29.54 -18.74 -41.74
N GLN A 711 30.47 -19.69 -41.77
CA GLN A 711 30.56 -20.67 -42.85
C GLN A 711 29.32 -21.57 -42.88
N ASP A 712 28.84 -21.99 -41.71
CA ASP A 712 27.65 -22.82 -41.58
C ASP A 712 26.39 -22.13 -42.07
N ILE A 713 26.23 -20.82 -41.84
CA ILE A 713 25.13 -20.02 -42.39
C ILE A 713 25.22 -19.91 -43.93
N MET A 714 26.43 -19.71 -44.48
CA MET A 714 26.63 -19.59 -45.93
C MET A 714 26.42 -20.92 -46.68
N CYS A 715 26.64 -22.06 -46.03
CA CYS A 715 26.49 -23.39 -46.63
C CYS A 715 25.05 -23.94 -46.56
N ILE A 716 24.05 -23.16 -46.12
CA ILE A 716 22.64 -23.60 -46.10
C ILE A 716 22.09 -23.50 -47.53
N THR A 717 22.26 -24.56 -48.34
CA THR A 717 21.86 -24.56 -49.76
C THR A 717 20.54 -25.27 -50.06
N ASP A 718 20.09 -26.22 -49.23
CA ASP A 718 19.15 -27.24 -49.74
C ASP A 718 17.71 -27.20 -49.20
N ARG A 719 17.39 -26.51 -48.07
CA ARG A 719 16.05 -26.65 -47.42
C ARG A 719 15.53 -25.38 -46.72
N PRO A 720 14.21 -25.13 -46.74
CA PRO A 720 13.60 -24.02 -46.00
C PRO A 720 13.68 -24.30 -44.49
N PHE A 721 14.16 -23.33 -43.69
CA PHE A 721 14.18 -23.37 -42.22
C PHE A 721 15.19 -24.35 -41.57
N THR A 722 16.49 -24.02 -41.63
CA THR A 722 17.54 -24.78 -40.91
C THR A 722 17.76 -24.22 -39.50
N THR A 723 17.84 -25.12 -38.51
CA THR A 723 18.11 -24.78 -37.11
C THR A 723 19.59 -24.95 -36.76
N LEU A 724 20.26 -23.88 -36.34
CA LEU A 724 21.65 -23.92 -35.86
C LEU A 724 21.66 -23.98 -34.34
N LEU A 725 22.22 -25.05 -33.78
CA LEU A 725 22.37 -25.23 -32.33
C LEU A 725 23.76 -24.75 -31.91
N LEU A 726 23.80 -23.79 -30.98
CA LEU A 726 25.02 -23.16 -30.47
C LEU A 726 25.38 -23.74 -29.11
N ARG A 727 26.66 -24.11 -28.94
CA ARG A 727 27.24 -24.46 -27.64
C ARG A 727 27.74 -23.22 -26.92
N LYS A 728 28.05 -23.36 -25.64
CA LYS A 728 28.68 -22.30 -24.84
C LYS A 728 29.89 -21.71 -25.56
N GLY A 729 29.90 -20.40 -25.77
CA GLY A 729 30.97 -19.72 -26.49
C GLY A 729 30.60 -18.30 -26.92
N LYS A 730 31.61 -17.55 -27.37
CA LYS A 730 31.45 -16.21 -27.90
C LYS A 730 31.50 -16.25 -29.43
N TYR A 731 30.38 -15.93 -30.07
CA TYR A 731 30.18 -15.92 -31.52
C TYR A 731 30.26 -14.49 -32.05
N VAL A 732 31.01 -14.25 -33.13
CA VAL A 732 31.23 -12.88 -33.63
C VAL A 732 30.63 -12.71 -35.04
N PHE A 733 29.80 -11.68 -35.21
CA PHE A 733 29.37 -11.15 -36.50
C PHE A 733 30.12 -9.86 -36.83
N THR A 734 30.48 -9.68 -38.10
CA THR A 734 31.35 -8.58 -38.53
C THR A 734 30.63 -7.28 -38.87
N LYS A 735 29.28 -7.29 -39.07
CA LYS A 735 28.38 -6.12 -39.23
C LYS A 735 26.98 -6.48 -39.77
N GLN A 736 26.80 -7.63 -40.41
CA GLN A 736 25.54 -8.00 -41.07
C GLN A 736 25.30 -9.50 -41.01
N LEU A 737 24.04 -9.90 -40.87
CA LEU A 737 23.55 -11.26 -41.12
C LEU A 737 22.85 -11.27 -42.48
N ILE A 738 23.58 -11.81 -43.46
CA ILE A 738 23.13 -11.93 -44.84
C ILE A 738 22.67 -13.38 -45.05
N THR A 739 21.40 -13.58 -45.38
CA THR A 739 20.85 -14.90 -45.70
C THR A 739 19.88 -14.82 -46.89
N THR A 740 19.78 -15.91 -47.64
CA THR A 740 18.81 -16.11 -48.73
C THR A 740 17.60 -16.92 -48.30
N LYS A 741 17.63 -17.55 -47.11
CA LYS A 741 16.59 -18.43 -46.56
C LYS A 741 16.34 -18.13 -45.08
N SER A 742 15.19 -18.57 -44.57
CA SER A 742 14.84 -18.47 -43.15
C SER A 742 15.71 -19.40 -42.29
N ILE A 743 16.20 -18.90 -41.15
CA ILE A 743 17.15 -19.60 -40.27
C ILE A 743 16.76 -19.45 -38.79
N GLN A 744 17.12 -20.43 -37.97
CA GLN A 744 17.03 -20.33 -36.51
C GLN A 744 18.41 -20.47 -35.89
N ILE A 745 18.70 -19.66 -34.89
CA ILE A 745 19.93 -19.71 -34.10
C ILE A 745 19.53 -19.90 -32.64
N ILE A 746 19.85 -21.06 -32.07
CA ILE A 746 19.37 -21.46 -30.75
C ILE A 746 20.53 -21.85 -29.85
N GLY A 747 20.56 -21.27 -28.66
CA GLY A 747 21.47 -21.68 -27.61
C GLY A 747 21.00 -22.94 -26.87
N ILE A 748 21.89 -23.92 -26.75
CA ILE A 748 21.63 -25.15 -25.98
C ILE A 748 22.31 -25.17 -24.60
N ASP A 749 23.33 -24.34 -24.38
CA ASP A 749 24.07 -24.22 -23.13
C ASP A 749 23.95 -22.79 -22.55
N ASP A 750 24.26 -22.61 -21.27
CA ASP A 750 24.34 -21.28 -20.67
C ASP A 750 25.61 -20.52 -21.11
N GLY A 751 25.50 -19.20 -21.29
CA GLY A 751 26.62 -18.32 -21.63
C GLY A 751 26.99 -18.34 -23.12
N ILE A 752 25.98 -18.18 -23.97
CA ILE A 752 26.13 -18.08 -25.43
C ILE A 752 26.03 -16.61 -25.81
N ASP A 753 27.19 -16.02 -26.06
CA ASP A 753 27.31 -14.59 -26.30
C ASP A 753 27.52 -14.33 -27.80
N ILE A 754 26.65 -13.53 -28.40
CA ILE A 754 26.71 -13.08 -29.78
C ILE A 754 27.20 -11.63 -29.80
N ASP A 755 28.40 -11.44 -30.29
CA ASP A 755 29.04 -10.16 -30.56
C ASP A 755 28.65 -9.70 -31.97
N THR A 756 27.80 -8.67 -32.07
CA THR A 756 27.27 -8.23 -33.36
C THR A 756 28.02 -7.07 -34.00
N GLY A 757 28.93 -6.44 -33.24
CA GLY A 757 29.54 -5.17 -33.61
C GLY A 757 28.52 -4.02 -33.72
N PRO A 758 28.97 -2.76 -33.90
CA PRO A 758 28.07 -1.62 -34.02
C PRO A 758 27.34 -1.61 -35.37
N GLY A 759 26.02 -1.34 -35.35
CA GLY A 759 25.19 -1.18 -36.55
C GLY A 759 24.89 -2.51 -37.25
N PHE A 760 24.56 -3.55 -36.49
CA PHE A 760 24.29 -4.87 -37.03
C PHE A 760 22.97 -4.90 -37.82
N GLU A 761 23.02 -5.35 -39.07
CA GLU A 761 21.84 -5.44 -39.93
C GLU A 761 21.46 -6.88 -40.25
N ILE A 762 20.17 -7.20 -40.15
CA ILE A 762 19.58 -8.41 -40.72
C ILE A 762 18.99 -8.02 -42.08
N ARG A 763 19.52 -8.61 -43.16
CA ARG A 763 19.15 -8.24 -44.54
C ARG A 763 19.08 -9.47 -45.46
N ARG A 764 18.09 -9.47 -46.37
CA ARG A 764 17.99 -10.39 -47.50
C ARG A 764 18.99 -10.02 -48.61
N VAL A 765 19.63 -11.01 -49.24
CA VAL A 765 20.32 -10.83 -50.53
C VAL A 765 19.29 -10.71 -51.65
N PRO A 766 19.31 -9.66 -52.49
CA PRO A 766 18.56 -9.68 -53.75
C PRO A 766 19.18 -10.75 -54.65
N GLU A 767 18.43 -11.80 -54.99
CA GLU A 767 18.85 -12.72 -56.05
C GLU A 767 18.87 -11.94 -57.37
N ILE A 768 20.07 -11.71 -57.92
CA ILE A 768 20.24 -11.22 -59.29
C ILE A 768 20.00 -12.43 -60.21
N ALA A 769 18.74 -12.79 -60.40
CA ALA A 769 18.32 -13.72 -61.42
C ALA A 769 17.02 -13.21 -62.03
N ALA A 770 17.08 -12.82 -63.30
CA ALA A 770 15.94 -12.33 -64.06
C ALA A 770 14.82 -13.38 -64.07
N GLY A 771 13.66 -13.05 -63.47
CA GLY A 771 12.41 -13.78 -63.65
C GLY A 771 11.90 -14.65 -62.50
N VAL A 772 12.44 -14.55 -61.27
CA VAL A 772 11.92 -15.31 -60.11
C VAL A 772 11.01 -14.41 -59.23
N GLU A 773 9.87 -14.97 -58.80
CA GLU A 773 8.80 -14.26 -58.07
C GLU A 773 9.28 -13.41 -56.87
N PRO A 774 8.75 -12.19 -56.68
CA PRO A 774 9.26 -11.24 -55.70
C PRO A 774 8.54 -11.31 -54.35
N GLU A 775 8.47 -12.44 -53.60
CA GLU A 775 7.59 -12.43 -52.40
C GLU A 775 7.91 -13.34 -51.18
N GLN A 776 9.07 -14.00 -51.08
CA GLN A 776 9.41 -14.70 -49.82
C GLN A 776 10.01 -13.76 -48.76
N THR A 777 9.26 -13.53 -47.67
CA THR A 777 9.74 -12.88 -46.43
C THR A 777 10.70 -13.82 -45.69
N ILE A 778 11.89 -13.33 -45.35
CA ILE A 778 12.87 -14.11 -44.57
C ILE A 778 12.51 -14.04 -43.09
N LYS A 779 12.40 -15.19 -42.44
CA LYS A 779 12.19 -15.31 -40.99
C LYS A 779 13.50 -15.72 -40.30
N THR A 780 13.91 -14.95 -39.30
CA THR A 780 15.06 -15.25 -38.44
C THR A 780 14.59 -15.41 -37.01
N HIS A 781 14.92 -16.53 -36.37
CA HIS A 781 14.55 -16.80 -34.97
C HIS A 781 15.81 -16.95 -34.11
N PHE A 782 15.85 -16.23 -32.99
CA PHE A 782 16.87 -16.36 -31.96
C PHE A 782 16.23 -16.84 -30.67
N GLU A 783 16.85 -17.84 -30.03
CA GLU A 783 16.38 -18.36 -28.75
C GLU A 783 17.55 -18.68 -27.82
N ASN A 784 17.46 -18.26 -26.54
CA ASN A 784 18.47 -18.51 -25.50
C ASN A 784 19.88 -18.00 -25.86
N VAL A 785 19.98 -16.76 -26.32
CA VAL A 785 21.28 -16.12 -26.69
C VAL A 785 21.40 -14.72 -26.11
N ASN A 786 22.63 -14.33 -25.77
CA ASN A 786 22.94 -13.01 -25.22
C ASN A 786 23.63 -12.16 -26.28
N PHE A 787 23.08 -11.00 -26.61
CA PHE A 787 23.74 -10.02 -27.47
C PHE A 787 24.55 -9.07 -26.59
N VAL A 788 25.88 -9.16 -26.66
CA VAL A 788 26.81 -8.49 -25.71
C VAL A 788 27.45 -7.21 -26.25
N SER A 789 27.51 -7.05 -27.58
CA SER A 789 28.18 -5.90 -28.20
C SER A 789 27.49 -5.52 -29.52
N GLY A 790 27.06 -4.25 -29.57
CA GLY A 790 26.47 -3.65 -30.76
C GLY A 790 25.44 -2.59 -30.39
N ASN A 791 25.66 -1.35 -30.87
CA ASN A 791 24.82 -0.21 -30.51
C ASN A 791 23.34 -0.39 -30.87
N SER A 792 23.02 -1.17 -31.92
CA SER A 792 21.68 -1.34 -32.47
C SER A 792 21.60 -2.54 -33.44
N ILE A 793 20.53 -3.32 -33.38
CA ILE A 793 20.15 -4.32 -34.40
C ILE A 793 19.08 -3.70 -35.29
N THR A 794 19.32 -3.67 -36.60
CA THR A 794 18.38 -3.12 -37.60
C THR A 794 17.81 -4.25 -38.45
N ILE A 795 16.49 -4.28 -38.58
CA ILE A 795 15.77 -5.24 -39.42
C ILE A 795 15.28 -4.49 -40.66
N ASN A 796 15.78 -4.87 -41.84
CA ASN A 796 15.40 -4.24 -43.10
C ASN A 796 14.04 -4.74 -43.61
N ALA A 797 13.42 -3.99 -44.53
CA ALA A 797 12.15 -4.35 -45.16
C ALA A 797 12.19 -5.79 -45.75
N ASN A 798 11.03 -6.48 -45.70
CA ASN A 798 10.85 -7.89 -46.12
C ASN A 798 11.57 -8.95 -45.26
N SER A 799 11.86 -8.62 -43.99
CA SER A 799 12.44 -9.54 -43.00
C SER A 799 11.63 -9.52 -41.69
N ILE A 800 11.48 -10.69 -41.07
CA ILE A 800 10.87 -10.86 -39.74
C ILE A 800 11.93 -11.45 -38.82
N ALA A 801 12.22 -10.79 -37.70
CA ALA A 801 13.07 -11.36 -36.65
C ALA A 801 12.24 -11.63 -35.40
N THR A 802 12.44 -12.79 -34.79
CA THR A 802 11.84 -13.18 -33.51
C THR A 802 12.97 -13.45 -32.52
N PHE A 803 12.83 -12.94 -31.30
CA PHE A 803 13.78 -13.13 -30.22
C PHE A 803 13.02 -13.68 -29.02
N TYR A 804 13.43 -14.85 -28.52
CA TYR A 804 12.79 -15.50 -27.38
C TYR A 804 13.84 -15.83 -26.31
N ASN A 805 13.60 -15.37 -25.08
CA ASN A 805 14.56 -15.54 -23.98
C ASN A 805 15.99 -15.08 -24.36
N CYS A 806 16.06 -13.94 -25.04
CA CYS A 806 17.32 -13.31 -25.42
C CYS A 806 17.61 -12.12 -24.50
N THR A 807 18.88 -11.89 -24.19
CA THR A 807 19.30 -10.66 -23.50
C THR A 807 20.01 -9.73 -24.46
N PHE A 808 19.78 -8.42 -24.32
CA PHE A 808 20.47 -7.40 -25.10
C PHE A 808 21.19 -6.48 -24.13
N SER A 809 22.52 -6.40 -24.26
CA SER A 809 23.33 -5.49 -23.49
C SER A 809 24.33 -4.82 -24.40
N ASN A 810 24.53 -3.51 -24.20
CA ASN A 810 25.44 -2.74 -25.04
C ASN A 810 26.88 -2.69 -24.48
N GLU A 811 27.16 -3.43 -23.40
CA GLU A 811 28.41 -3.45 -22.58
C GLU A 811 29.06 -2.10 -22.22
N LYS A 812 28.46 -0.98 -22.62
CA LYS A 812 28.89 0.37 -22.27
C LYS A 812 28.66 0.57 -20.78
N LYS A 813 29.75 0.51 -20.02
CA LYS A 813 29.77 0.76 -18.58
C LYS A 813 29.18 2.15 -18.30
N GLY A 814 28.21 2.23 -17.39
CA GLY A 814 27.73 3.50 -16.84
C GLY A 814 28.85 4.25 -16.11
N CYS A 815 28.60 5.51 -15.73
CA CYS A 815 29.63 6.36 -15.10
C CYS A 815 30.18 5.86 -13.77
N ASP A 816 29.59 4.80 -13.17
CA ASP A 816 30.15 4.10 -12.02
C ASP A 816 31.54 3.49 -12.30
N ALA A 817 31.87 3.24 -13.58
CA ALA A 817 33.21 2.81 -14.00
C ALA A 817 34.19 3.96 -14.30
N PHE A 818 33.73 5.22 -14.29
CA PHE A 818 34.51 6.40 -14.67
C PHE A 818 34.39 7.51 -13.59
N PRO A 819 35.23 7.47 -12.53
CA PRO A 819 35.14 8.42 -11.40
C PRO A 819 35.42 9.89 -11.74
N LYS A 820 35.76 10.20 -13.00
CA LYS A 820 35.94 11.57 -13.54
C LYS A 820 34.84 12.00 -14.52
N CYS A 821 33.78 11.21 -14.71
CA CYS A 821 32.63 11.56 -15.55
C CYS A 821 31.96 12.84 -15.03
N THR A 822 31.97 13.91 -15.84
CA THR A 822 31.47 15.25 -15.48
C THR A 822 29.96 15.44 -15.67
N GLY A 823 29.23 14.36 -15.97
CA GLY A 823 27.76 14.39 -16.05
C GLY A 823 27.19 15.09 -17.28
N ASN A 824 27.93 15.14 -18.40
CA ASN A 824 27.34 15.60 -19.66
C ASN A 824 26.33 14.57 -20.21
N LYS A 825 25.42 15.04 -21.09
CA LYS A 825 24.29 14.26 -21.64
C LYS A 825 24.77 12.89 -22.14
N GLY A 826 24.38 11.83 -21.43
CA GLY A 826 24.83 10.44 -21.65
C GLY A 826 25.14 9.65 -20.36
N CYS A 827 25.27 10.31 -19.20
CA CYS A 827 25.56 9.65 -17.92
C CYS A 827 24.31 9.02 -17.25
N ILE A 828 24.40 7.76 -16.80
CA ILE A 828 23.34 6.99 -16.11
C ILE A 828 23.12 7.43 -14.64
N ASN A 829 23.89 8.38 -14.10
CA ASN A 829 23.76 8.78 -12.69
C ASN A 829 23.93 10.29 -12.45
N PRO A 830 22.84 11.09 -12.40
CA PRO A 830 22.93 12.53 -12.18
C PRO A 830 23.24 12.94 -10.73
N MET A 831 23.13 12.04 -9.74
CA MET A 831 23.22 12.42 -8.32
C MET A 831 24.64 12.52 -7.73
N LYS A 832 25.70 12.18 -8.49
CA LYS A 832 27.10 12.18 -7.97
C LYS A 832 28.10 13.06 -8.72
N CYS A 833 27.67 14.00 -9.55
CA CYS A 833 28.60 14.95 -10.18
C CYS A 833 29.04 16.05 -9.21
N ARG A 834 30.26 15.95 -8.68
CA ARG A 834 30.91 17.02 -7.91
C ARG A 834 31.29 18.18 -8.85
N LYS A 835 30.74 19.36 -8.53
CA LYS A 835 31.20 20.73 -8.83
C LYS A 835 32.22 20.88 -9.98
N THR A 836 31.80 21.54 -11.07
CA THR A 836 32.61 22.60 -11.68
C THR A 836 31.73 23.52 -12.53
N TYR A 837 31.92 24.81 -12.31
CA TYR A 837 31.32 25.93 -13.03
C TYR A 837 31.68 25.91 -14.52
N GLN A 838 30.74 26.24 -15.40
CA GLN A 838 30.96 27.29 -16.39
C GLN A 838 29.66 27.84 -16.99
N LYS A 839 29.76 29.12 -17.35
CA LYS A 839 28.73 30.10 -17.69
C LYS A 839 28.26 29.99 -19.15
N ASP A 840 27.12 30.63 -19.41
CA ASP A 840 26.59 31.09 -20.71
C ASP A 840 26.10 29.94 -21.64
N ILE A 841 24.81 29.81 -22.01
CA ILE A 841 24.03 30.64 -22.94
C ILE A 841 22.53 30.22 -22.90
N MET A 842 21.61 31.14 -23.19
CA MET A 842 20.16 31.00 -23.31
C MET A 842 19.65 30.72 -24.75
N LEU A 843 18.65 29.83 -24.85
CA LEU A 843 17.38 29.87 -25.65
C LEU A 843 17.31 29.70 -27.21
N PHE A 844 16.30 28.89 -27.61
CA PHE A 844 15.50 28.77 -28.86
C PHE A 844 16.15 28.44 -30.23
N GLY A 845 15.53 27.52 -30.98
CA GLY A 845 15.87 27.17 -32.37
C GLY A 845 16.94 26.08 -32.52
N ASN A 846 16.93 25.35 -33.65
CA ASN A 846 17.72 24.15 -33.93
C ASN A 846 19.19 24.21 -33.45
N VAL A 847 19.51 23.39 -32.45
CA VAL A 847 20.90 23.07 -32.06
C VAL A 847 21.01 21.58 -31.78
N SER A 848 21.64 20.88 -32.73
CA SER A 848 22.01 19.47 -32.66
C SER A 848 23.43 19.32 -32.09
N PHE A 849 23.63 18.92 -30.82
CA PHE A 849 24.92 18.36 -30.35
C PHE A 849 24.79 17.43 -29.12
N GLY A 850 25.32 16.21 -29.29
CA GLY A 850 25.54 15.15 -28.29
C GLY A 850 24.60 13.95 -28.46
N GLU A 851 25.11 12.81 -28.97
CA GLU A 851 24.29 11.59 -29.16
C GLU A 851 23.60 11.19 -27.84
N SER A 852 22.29 11.40 -27.79
CA SER A 852 21.41 10.83 -26.77
C SER A 852 21.59 9.31 -26.76
N GLY A 853 21.54 8.67 -25.58
CA GLY A 853 21.43 7.22 -25.53
C GLY A 853 20.26 6.74 -26.40
N PHE A 854 20.37 5.56 -26.98
CA PHE A 854 19.32 5.02 -27.84
C PHE A 854 18.15 4.47 -27.00
N PRO A 855 16.91 4.52 -27.53
CA PRO A 855 15.80 3.77 -26.94
C PRO A 855 16.11 2.27 -26.95
N GLY A 856 15.51 1.51 -26.03
CA GLY A 856 15.67 0.06 -26.00
C GLY A 856 15.18 -0.60 -27.29
N ILE A 857 13.99 -0.24 -27.75
CA ILE A 857 13.40 -0.71 -29.01
C ILE A 857 12.82 0.45 -29.80
N VAL A 858 13.04 0.45 -31.12
CA VAL A 858 12.54 1.48 -32.04
C VAL A 858 11.73 0.85 -33.17
N ALA A 859 10.51 1.35 -33.38
CA ALA A 859 9.70 1.08 -34.57
C ALA A 859 9.68 2.34 -35.46
N ASP A 860 10.36 2.29 -36.60
CA ASP A 860 10.48 3.41 -37.56
C ASP A 860 10.06 2.97 -38.98
N ASN A 861 9.68 3.93 -39.83
CA ASN A 861 9.39 3.78 -41.27
C ASN A 861 8.43 2.64 -41.64
N GLY A 862 7.34 2.46 -40.90
CA GLY A 862 6.35 1.40 -41.16
C GLY A 862 6.65 0.06 -40.46
N GLY A 863 7.69 0.00 -39.63
CA GLY A 863 7.99 -1.18 -38.82
C GLY A 863 6.89 -1.48 -37.80
N THR A 864 6.55 -2.75 -37.66
CA THR A 864 5.66 -3.24 -36.61
C THR A 864 6.46 -4.06 -35.60
N VAL A 865 6.33 -3.73 -34.31
CA VAL A 865 7.03 -4.42 -33.22
C VAL A 865 6.00 -5.01 -32.26
N TYR A 866 6.14 -6.29 -31.95
CA TYR A 866 5.39 -7.00 -30.92
C TYR A 866 6.32 -7.36 -29.76
N ILE A 867 5.97 -6.94 -28.55
CA ILE A 867 6.75 -7.15 -27.32
C ILE A 867 5.83 -7.79 -26.27
N ASP A 868 6.22 -8.95 -25.77
CA ASP A 868 5.44 -9.72 -24.81
C ASP A 868 6.33 -10.20 -23.67
N ALA A 869 5.91 -9.96 -22.43
CA ALA A 869 6.59 -10.40 -21.21
C ALA A 869 8.10 -10.05 -21.14
N CYS A 870 8.49 -8.89 -21.66
CA CYS A 870 9.88 -8.42 -21.66
C CYS A 870 10.18 -7.41 -20.54
N LEU A 871 11.45 -7.34 -20.14
CA LEU A 871 12.00 -6.31 -19.25
C LEU A 871 12.81 -5.30 -20.06
N LEU A 872 12.37 -4.03 -20.09
CA LEU A 872 13.07 -2.92 -20.73
C LEU A 872 13.46 -1.90 -19.66
N ASN A 873 14.71 -1.96 -19.20
CA ASN A 873 15.18 -1.06 -18.16
C ASN A 873 16.51 -0.38 -18.48
N ARG A 874 16.72 0.77 -17.83
CA ARG A 874 17.98 1.52 -17.87
C ARG A 874 18.41 1.95 -19.29
N CYS A 875 17.46 2.13 -20.18
CA CYS A 875 17.70 2.65 -21.52
C CYS A 875 17.90 4.19 -21.48
N GLY A 876 18.90 4.68 -22.22
CA GLY A 876 19.25 6.11 -22.25
C GLY A 876 18.26 6.97 -23.05
N GLY A 877 17.65 6.41 -24.11
CA GLY A 877 16.69 7.12 -24.98
C GLY A 877 15.22 6.86 -24.65
N GLY A 878 14.93 6.17 -23.54
CA GLY A 878 13.60 5.66 -23.21
C GLY A 878 13.45 4.16 -23.51
N GLY A 879 12.34 3.55 -23.07
CA GLY A 879 12.11 2.12 -23.26
C GLY A 879 11.79 1.77 -24.70
N VAL A 880 10.64 2.26 -25.20
CA VAL A 880 10.17 2.02 -26.58
C VAL A 880 9.86 3.33 -27.28
N LEU A 881 10.29 3.45 -28.53
CA LEU A 881 10.04 4.60 -29.39
C LEU A 881 9.37 4.15 -30.70
N SER A 882 8.23 4.76 -31.05
CA SER A 882 7.55 4.57 -32.34
C SER A 882 7.47 5.91 -33.05
N VAL A 883 8.15 6.09 -34.20
CA VAL A 883 8.26 7.40 -34.89
C VAL A 883 8.18 7.22 -36.41
N ARG A 884 7.86 8.31 -37.13
CA ARG A 884 7.87 8.42 -38.61
C ARG A 884 8.86 9.49 -39.07
N LYS A 885 9.63 9.24 -40.14
CA LYS A 885 10.34 10.28 -40.91
C LYS A 885 9.70 10.66 -42.26
N GLU A 886 9.02 9.74 -42.97
CA GLU A 886 8.49 10.02 -44.32
C GLU A 886 7.05 9.52 -44.61
N ALA A 887 6.42 10.14 -45.61
CA ALA A 887 4.99 10.35 -45.78
C ALA A 887 4.11 9.15 -46.21
N ARG A 888 4.50 7.86 -46.06
CA ARG A 888 3.64 6.75 -46.56
C ARG A 888 3.24 5.60 -45.61
N ASN A 889 4.00 5.22 -44.57
CA ASN A 889 3.64 4.06 -43.71
C ASN A 889 3.73 4.36 -42.19
N GLU A 890 2.78 3.84 -41.40
CA GLU A 890 2.65 4.03 -39.94
C GLU A 890 3.54 3.04 -39.16
N GLY A 891 4.38 3.51 -38.23
CA GLY A 891 5.08 2.63 -37.29
C GLY A 891 4.13 2.16 -36.18
N ALA A 892 4.09 0.86 -35.90
CA ALA A 892 3.15 0.27 -34.95
C ALA A 892 3.86 -0.52 -33.84
N VAL A 893 3.44 -0.34 -32.59
CA VAL A 893 3.96 -1.11 -31.45
C VAL A 893 2.82 -1.78 -30.71
N LYS A 894 2.99 -3.05 -30.38
CA LYS A 894 2.09 -3.83 -29.53
C LYS A 894 2.86 -4.38 -28.33
N LEU A 895 2.51 -3.93 -27.14
CA LEU A 895 3.18 -4.27 -25.89
C LEU A 895 2.19 -4.95 -24.94
N ILE A 896 2.48 -6.19 -24.55
CA ILE A 896 1.67 -6.97 -23.61
C ILE A 896 2.53 -7.44 -22.42
N LYS A 897 2.07 -7.22 -21.18
CA LYS A 897 2.71 -7.78 -19.96
C LYS A 897 4.20 -7.47 -19.77
N ASN A 898 4.67 -6.35 -20.31
CA ASN A 898 6.07 -5.94 -20.19
C ASN A 898 6.33 -5.12 -18.93
N THR A 899 7.56 -5.13 -18.45
CA THR A 899 8.05 -4.23 -17.41
C THR A 899 9.01 -3.21 -18.02
N ILE A 900 8.65 -1.93 -17.99
CA ILE A 900 9.41 -0.81 -18.57
C ILE A 900 9.75 0.17 -17.46
N SER A 901 11.01 0.16 -17.02
CA SER A 901 11.38 0.87 -15.80
C SER A 901 12.77 1.49 -15.79
N GLU A 902 12.98 2.50 -14.94
CA GLU A 902 14.30 3.13 -14.72
C GLU A 902 14.96 3.70 -15.99
N ASN A 903 14.18 4.06 -17.02
CA ASN A 903 14.72 4.66 -18.24
C ASN A 903 14.97 6.16 -18.05
N GLN A 904 15.93 6.74 -18.75
CA GLN A 904 16.30 8.16 -18.56
C GLN A 904 15.25 9.15 -19.13
N LEU A 905 14.54 8.76 -20.18
CA LEU A 905 13.50 9.56 -20.84
C LEU A 905 12.11 8.95 -20.60
N HIS A 906 11.29 8.84 -21.65
CA HIS A 906 9.95 8.28 -21.57
C HIS A 906 10.02 6.75 -21.42
N GLY A 907 9.03 6.15 -20.76
CA GLY A 907 8.86 4.70 -20.81
C GLY A 907 8.51 4.26 -22.24
N ILE A 908 7.42 4.80 -22.78
CA ILE A 908 6.98 4.59 -24.16
C ILE A 908 6.73 5.95 -24.81
N ALA A 909 7.25 6.14 -26.02
CA ALA A 909 7.01 7.32 -26.84
C ALA A 909 6.38 6.93 -28.18
N ILE A 910 5.19 7.47 -28.45
CA ILE A 910 4.45 7.32 -29.71
C ILE A 910 4.48 8.69 -30.41
N GLY A 911 5.42 8.83 -31.33
CA GLY A 911 5.62 10.02 -32.14
C GLY A 911 4.55 10.22 -33.21
N PRO A 912 4.75 11.20 -34.11
CA PRO A 912 3.78 11.58 -35.14
C PRO A 912 3.37 10.40 -36.04
N ASN A 913 2.07 10.18 -36.23
CA ASN A 913 1.48 9.06 -37.00
C ASN A 913 1.83 7.64 -36.48
N GLY A 914 2.35 7.52 -35.26
CA GLY A 914 2.59 6.22 -34.64
C GLY A 914 1.29 5.59 -34.13
N TYR A 915 1.26 4.26 -34.11
CA TYR A 915 0.21 3.47 -33.47
C TYR A 915 0.77 2.68 -32.29
N GLY A 916 0.10 2.72 -31.13
CA GLY A 916 0.47 1.92 -29.97
C GLY A 916 -0.70 1.15 -29.37
N PHE A 917 -0.56 -0.15 -29.20
CA PHE A 917 -1.46 -0.99 -28.39
C PHE A 917 -0.71 -1.51 -27.17
N ILE A 918 -1.11 -1.07 -25.98
CA ILE A 918 -0.33 -1.25 -24.74
C ILE A 918 -1.27 -1.85 -23.69
N GLU A 919 -1.06 -3.12 -23.35
CA GLU A 919 -1.94 -3.92 -22.49
C GLU A 919 -1.20 -4.61 -21.33
N GLU A 920 -1.71 -4.47 -20.11
CA GLU A 920 -1.20 -5.15 -18.90
C GLU A 920 0.30 -4.92 -18.60
N ASN A 921 0.87 -3.79 -19.03
CA ASN A 921 2.28 -3.45 -18.79
C ASN A 921 2.49 -2.70 -17.47
N ILE A 922 3.70 -2.82 -16.94
CA ILE A 922 4.20 -2.09 -15.78
C ILE A 922 5.19 -1.02 -16.25
N ILE A 923 4.85 0.27 -16.12
CA ILE A 923 5.62 1.41 -16.64
C ILE A 923 5.95 2.38 -15.50
N GLN A 924 7.17 2.27 -14.95
CA GLN A 924 7.49 2.91 -13.66
C GLN A 924 8.88 3.54 -13.59
N GLY A 925 9.03 4.63 -12.83
CA GLY A 925 10.34 5.15 -12.47
C GLY A 925 11.16 5.70 -13.64
N ASN A 926 10.50 6.07 -14.75
CA ASN A 926 11.17 6.66 -15.91
C ASN A 926 11.43 8.15 -15.67
N GLY A 927 12.50 8.71 -16.23
CA GLY A 927 12.94 10.08 -15.97
C GLY A 927 12.06 11.19 -16.56
N ALA A 928 11.25 10.86 -17.57
CA ALA A 928 10.24 11.75 -18.17
C ALA A 928 8.82 11.20 -17.94
N GLU A 929 7.96 11.18 -18.95
CA GLU A 929 6.64 10.54 -18.87
C GLU A 929 6.71 9.03 -18.83
N GLY A 930 5.69 8.40 -18.24
CA GLY A 930 5.46 6.97 -18.46
C GLY A 930 5.16 6.70 -19.94
N ILE A 931 4.16 7.38 -20.47
CA ILE A 931 3.77 7.32 -21.89
C ILE A 931 3.64 8.73 -22.46
N TRP A 932 4.34 9.00 -23.55
CA TRP A 932 4.17 10.22 -24.35
C TRP A 932 3.58 9.87 -25.71
N CYS A 933 2.51 10.54 -26.11
CA CYS A 933 1.86 10.34 -27.41
C CYS A 933 1.58 11.68 -28.09
N GLY A 934 2.29 12.00 -29.17
CA GLY A 934 2.05 13.25 -29.88
C GLY A 934 3.05 13.61 -30.98
N GLY A 935 2.85 14.78 -31.59
CA GLY A 935 3.69 15.23 -32.71
C GLY A 935 3.64 16.71 -33.05
N VAL A 936 4.67 17.46 -32.63
CA VAL A 936 5.21 18.64 -33.32
C VAL A 936 6.73 18.60 -33.10
N LEU A 937 7.53 18.46 -34.16
CA LEU A 937 8.99 18.57 -34.06
C LEU A 937 9.55 19.91 -34.55
N ASP A 938 8.76 20.77 -35.23
CA ASP A 938 9.23 22.11 -35.61
C ASP A 938 8.11 23.16 -35.64
N SER A 939 8.35 24.29 -34.98
CA SER A 939 7.43 25.43 -34.84
C SER A 939 7.21 26.25 -36.12
N HIS A 940 7.81 25.86 -37.25
CA HIS A 940 7.77 26.61 -38.51
C HIS A 940 6.83 26.02 -39.58
N GLU A 941 6.22 24.85 -39.36
CA GLU A 941 5.32 24.21 -40.34
C GLU A 941 3.91 23.92 -39.79
N SER A 942 3.39 24.76 -38.90
CA SER A 942 2.02 24.61 -38.35
C SER A 942 0.90 24.64 -39.40
N THR A 943 1.19 25.12 -40.62
CA THR A 943 0.26 25.20 -41.74
C THR A 943 0.10 23.91 -42.55
N LYS A 944 0.97 22.89 -42.36
CA LYS A 944 0.88 21.58 -43.06
C LYS A 944 0.19 20.47 -42.26
N MET A 945 -0.37 20.78 -41.09
CA MET A 945 -1.07 19.77 -40.25
C MET A 945 -2.35 19.19 -40.87
N ASN A 946 -2.84 19.74 -41.98
CA ASN A 946 -4.00 19.20 -42.69
C ASN A 946 -3.67 17.96 -43.56
N GLU A 947 -2.38 17.65 -43.77
CA GLU A 947 -1.94 16.55 -44.65
C GLU A 947 -1.26 15.37 -43.92
N THR A 948 -1.04 15.48 -42.59
CA THR A 948 -0.38 14.43 -41.77
C THR A 948 -1.34 13.89 -40.71
N GLY A 949 -1.47 12.56 -40.60
CA GLY A 949 -2.39 11.89 -39.69
C GLY A 949 -2.03 12.04 -38.19
N ALA A 950 -3.04 12.01 -37.32
CA ALA A 950 -2.87 12.06 -35.87
C ALA A 950 -2.36 10.72 -35.31
N SER A 951 -1.43 10.75 -34.36
CA SER A 951 -0.97 9.55 -33.63
C SER A 951 -2.12 8.88 -32.88
N ARG A 952 -2.08 7.56 -32.77
CA ARG A 952 -3.13 6.75 -32.15
C ARG A 952 -2.58 5.83 -31.08
N ALA A 953 -3.25 5.73 -29.94
CA ALA A 953 -2.86 4.81 -28.89
C ALA A 953 -4.07 4.18 -28.17
N VAL A 954 -3.93 2.93 -27.77
CA VAL A 954 -4.90 2.17 -26.97
C VAL A 954 -4.18 1.60 -25.75
N LEU A 955 -4.59 2.01 -24.56
CA LEU A 955 -3.99 1.64 -23.28
C LEU A 955 -4.99 0.86 -22.44
N ILE A 956 -4.72 -0.40 -22.12
CA ILE A 956 -5.64 -1.27 -21.37
C ILE A 956 -4.93 -1.91 -20.17
N GLY A 957 -5.46 -1.71 -18.96
CA GLY A 957 -5.02 -2.49 -17.80
C GLY A 957 -3.56 -2.28 -17.35
N ASN A 958 -2.92 -1.17 -17.71
CA ASN A 958 -1.51 -0.91 -17.39
C ASN A 958 -1.34 -0.25 -16.01
N ASP A 959 -0.20 -0.48 -15.38
CA ASP A 959 0.27 0.22 -14.17
C ASP A 959 1.31 1.29 -14.56
N ILE A 960 0.93 2.57 -14.49
CA ILE A 960 1.75 3.71 -14.95
C ILE A 960 2.00 4.67 -13.77
N GLY A 961 3.22 4.70 -13.23
CA GLY A 961 3.45 5.56 -12.08
C GLY A 961 4.89 5.82 -11.68
N GLN A 962 5.08 6.69 -10.69
CA GLN A 962 6.42 7.09 -10.20
C GLN A 962 7.33 7.66 -11.30
N ASN A 963 6.77 8.17 -12.40
CA ASN A 963 7.55 8.76 -13.48
C ASN A 963 7.91 10.22 -13.16
N GLY A 964 9.02 10.69 -13.72
CA GLY A 964 9.57 12.01 -13.47
C GLY A 964 8.66 13.15 -13.92
N LEU A 965 7.84 12.94 -14.96
CA LEU A 965 6.87 13.92 -15.46
C LEU A 965 5.42 13.50 -15.14
N SER A 966 4.55 13.50 -16.16
CA SER A 966 3.18 13.00 -16.06
C SER A 966 3.15 11.50 -16.32
N GLY A 967 2.12 10.81 -15.84
CA GLY A 967 1.92 9.41 -16.19
C GLY A 967 1.75 9.26 -17.71
N ILE A 968 0.81 10.04 -18.27
CA ILE A 968 0.51 10.09 -19.69
C ILE A 968 0.50 11.55 -20.17
N SER A 969 1.23 11.85 -21.24
CA SER A 969 1.15 13.15 -21.94
C SER A 969 0.66 12.95 -23.36
N CYS A 970 -0.29 13.79 -23.78
CA CYS A 970 -0.93 13.74 -25.09
C CYS A 970 -0.84 15.10 -25.80
N GLU A 971 -0.37 15.10 -27.05
CA GLU A 971 -0.30 16.30 -27.88
C GLU A 971 -0.67 16.01 -29.35
N GLY A 972 -1.85 16.45 -29.78
CA GLY A 972 -2.30 16.26 -31.17
C GLY A 972 -2.61 14.82 -31.55
N CYS A 973 -3.10 13.99 -30.62
CA CYS A 973 -3.32 12.56 -30.82
C CYS A 973 -4.75 12.10 -30.50
N PHE A 974 -5.07 10.87 -30.89
CA PHE A 974 -6.27 10.14 -30.49
C PHE A 974 -5.88 9.00 -29.56
N ILE A 975 -6.42 8.97 -28.35
CA ILE A 975 -6.05 7.96 -27.36
C ILE A 975 -7.27 7.35 -26.65
N GLU A 976 -7.28 6.02 -26.53
CA GLU A 976 -8.22 5.28 -25.68
C GLU A 976 -7.48 4.72 -24.46
N ILE A 977 -8.02 4.98 -23.27
CA ILE A 977 -7.36 4.70 -22.00
C ILE A 977 -8.40 4.02 -21.11
N LYS A 978 -8.26 2.70 -20.93
CA LYS A 978 -9.26 1.86 -20.27
C LYS A 978 -8.68 1.00 -19.15
N GLY A 979 -9.22 1.11 -17.94
CA GLY A 979 -8.89 0.18 -16.84
C GLY A 979 -7.44 0.26 -16.33
N ASN A 980 -6.72 1.34 -16.59
CA ASN A 980 -5.33 1.54 -16.17
C ASN A 980 -5.25 2.11 -14.75
N ARG A 981 -4.12 1.89 -14.05
CA ARG A 981 -3.77 2.58 -12.80
C ARG A 981 -2.68 3.61 -13.06
N ILE A 982 -2.96 4.88 -12.78
CA ILE A 982 -2.05 6.00 -13.08
C ILE A 982 -1.73 6.77 -11.81
N PHE A 983 -0.50 6.67 -11.32
CA PHE A 983 -0.24 7.03 -9.93
C PHE A 983 1.10 7.68 -9.62
N SER A 984 1.15 8.48 -8.56
CA SER A 984 2.41 8.90 -7.92
C SER A 984 3.39 9.60 -8.86
N ASN A 985 2.93 10.15 -9.98
CA ASN A 985 3.78 10.88 -10.90
C ASN A 985 4.05 12.29 -10.33
N ILE A 986 5.23 12.84 -10.63
CA ILE A 986 5.66 14.14 -10.09
C ILE A 986 4.75 15.28 -10.58
N PHE A 987 4.05 15.11 -11.71
CA PHE A 987 3.12 16.10 -12.24
C PHE A 987 1.67 15.61 -12.19
N TRP A 988 1.05 15.53 -13.36
CA TRP A 988 -0.33 15.10 -13.50
C TRP A 988 -0.36 13.60 -13.76
N GLY A 989 -1.45 12.94 -13.37
CA GLY A 989 -1.70 11.59 -13.88
C GLY A 989 -1.74 11.61 -15.40
N MET A 990 -2.49 12.57 -15.94
CA MET A 990 -2.67 12.76 -17.37
C MET A 990 -2.60 14.23 -17.76
N MET A 991 -1.87 14.53 -18.82
CA MET A 991 -1.77 15.86 -19.40
C MET A 991 -2.20 15.81 -20.87
N LEU A 992 -3.37 16.38 -21.16
CA LEU A 992 -3.91 16.46 -22.53
C LEU A 992 -3.77 17.88 -23.04
N THR A 993 -2.99 18.08 -24.11
CA THR A 993 -2.77 19.39 -24.73
C THR A 993 -3.07 19.37 -26.23
N SER A 994 -3.34 20.54 -26.82
CA SER A 994 -3.31 20.81 -28.26
C SER A 994 -4.03 19.78 -29.16
N ARG A 995 -5.35 19.91 -29.38
CA ARG A 995 -6.16 19.08 -30.31
C ARG A 995 -6.16 17.57 -30.04
N SER A 996 -5.92 17.16 -28.79
CA SER A 996 -5.95 15.74 -28.40
C SER A 996 -7.38 15.26 -28.12
N SER A 997 -7.80 14.17 -28.76
CA SER A 997 -9.04 13.45 -28.46
C SER A 997 -8.75 12.27 -27.56
N ALA A 998 -9.52 12.09 -26.48
CA ALA A 998 -9.26 11.05 -25.50
C ALA A 998 -10.54 10.40 -24.97
N TYR A 999 -10.57 9.07 -24.92
CA TYR A 999 -11.56 8.29 -24.17
C TYR A 999 -10.91 7.75 -22.91
N ILE A 1000 -11.31 8.25 -21.75
CA ILE A 1000 -10.73 7.92 -20.46
C ILE A 1000 -11.80 7.16 -19.68
N LEU A 1001 -11.70 5.84 -19.67
CA LEU A 1001 -12.76 4.93 -19.24
C LEU A 1001 -12.30 4.02 -18.09
N ASN A 1002 -13.01 4.03 -16.95
CA ASN A 1002 -12.80 3.07 -15.86
C ASN A 1002 -11.35 2.97 -15.32
N ASN A 1003 -10.57 4.04 -15.38
CA ASN A 1003 -9.20 4.10 -14.85
C ASN A 1003 -9.18 4.48 -13.37
N ASP A 1004 -8.08 4.17 -12.70
CA ASP A 1004 -7.81 4.57 -11.32
C ASP A 1004 -6.58 5.50 -11.28
N ILE A 1005 -6.82 6.79 -11.05
CA ILE A 1005 -5.84 7.87 -11.14
C ILE A 1005 -5.67 8.49 -9.76
N PHE A 1006 -4.46 8.44 -9.18
CA PHE A 1006 -4.30 8.82 -7.77
C PHE A 1006 -2.88 9.23 -7.36
N ASP A 1007 -2.74 9.93 -6.23
CA ASP A 1007 -1.43 10.33 -5.63
C ASP A 1007 -0.47 11.12 -6.56
N ASN A 1008 -0.94 11.59 -7.72
CA ASN A 1008 -0.14 12.46 -8.59
C ASN A 1008 0.05 13.84 -7.93
N LYS A 1009 1.27 14.37 -7.97
CA LYS A 1009 1.64 15.54 -7.15
C LYS A 1009 1.00 16.84 -7.62
N CYS A 1010 0.64 17.01 -8.88
CA CYS A 1010 -0.03 18.24 -9.36
C CYS A 1010 -1.54 18.09 -9.52
N GLY A 1011 -2.03 16.90 -9.87
CA GLY A 1011 -3.47 16.68 -10.09
C GLY A 1011 -3.73 15.39 -10.88
N GLY A 1012 -5.00 15.08 -11.08
CA GLY A 1012 -5.41 13.87 -11.81
C GLY A 1012 -5.27 14.04 -13.31
N ILE A 1013 -6.23 14.72 -13.93
CA ILE A 1013 -6.31 14.95 -15.37
C ILE A 1013 -6.28 16.45 -15.63
N ARG A 1014 -5.29 16.91 -16.40
CA ARG A 1014 -5.26 18.27 -16.94
C ARG A 1014 -5.66 18.26 -18.40
N ILE A 1015 -6.58 19.16 -18.74
CA ILE A 1015 -7.06 19.44 -20.08
C ILE A 1015 -6.65 20.86 -20.43
N GLY A 1016 -5.63 20.98 -21.27
CA GLY A 1016 -5.17 22.25 -21.81
C GLY A 1016 -6.16 22.85 -22.82
N LEU A 1017 -5.74 23.93 -23.50
CA LEU A 1017 -6.52 24.52 -24.58
C LEU A 1017 -6.72 23.51 -25.70
N ASN A 1018 -7.98 23.07 -25.87
CA ASN A 1018 -8.35 22.00 -26.78
C ASN A 1018 -9.36 22.50 -27.81
N TYR A 1019 -8.88 22.85 -29.00
CA TYR A 1019 -9.70 23.29 -30.13
C TYR A 1019 -10.21 22.05 -30.87
N THR A 1020 -11.52 21.91 -31.11
CA THR A 1020 -12.17 20.85 -31.93
C THR A 1020 -12.13 19.39 -31.44
N ALA A 1021 -11.29 19.01 -30.47
CA ALA A 1021 -11.15 17.60 -30.06
C ALA A 1021 -12.13 17.16 -28.96
N SER A 1022 -12.50 15.87 -28.97
CA SER A 1022 -13.47 15.29 -28.04
C SER A 1022 -12.77 14.55 -26.90
N ILE A 1023 -13.01 14.97 -25.66
CA ILE A 1023 -12.53 14.29 -24.46
C ILE A 1023 -13.74 13.75 -23.70
N ILE A 1024 -13.76 12.44 -23.48
CA ILE A 1024 -14.78 11.76 -22.66
C ILE A 1024 -14.09 11.16 -21.45
N ILE A 1025 -14.59 11.49 -20.27
CA ILE A 1025 -14.13 10.96 -18.99
C ILE A 1025 -15.34 10.24 -18.38
N ASP A 1026 -15.27 8.92 -18.24
CA ASP A 1026 -16.37 8.09 -17.76
C ASP A 1026 -15.90 6.92 -16.88
N GLY A 1027 -16.59 6.70 -15.75
CA GLY A 1027 -16.35 5.59 -14.84
C GLY A 1027 -15.01 5.61 -14.08
N ASN A 1028 -14.25 6.71 -14.11
CA ASN A 1028 -12.92 6.77 -13.51
C ASN A 1028 -12.96 7.06 -12.00
N SER A 1029 -11.96 6.52 -11.30
CA SER A 1029 -11.64 6.82 -9.90
C SER A 1029 -10.49 7.83 -9.88
N ILE A 1030 -10.71 9.07 -9.44
CA ILE A 1030 -9.69 10.13 -9.44
C ILE A 1030 -9.54 10.68 -8.02
N ARG A 1031 -8.39 10.55 -7.37
CA ARG A 1031 -8.31 10.77 -5.91
C ARG A 1031 -6.95 11.12 -5.34
N ASP A 1032 -6.97 11.75 -4.17
CA ASP A 1032 -5.81 11.96 -3.29
C ASP A 1032 -4.62 12.68 -3.93
N HIS A 1033 -4.89 13.45 -4.97
CA HIS A 1033 -3.90 14.35 -5.55
C HIS A 1033 -3.61 15.51 -4.60
N THR A 1034 -2.45 16.15 -4.74
CA THR A 1034 -2.21 17.43 -4.02
C THR A 1034 -2.86 18.63 -4.71
N GLY A 1035 -3.44 18.43 -5.89
CA GLY A 1035 -4.24 19.40 -6.64
C GLY A 1035 -5.55 18.77 -7.18
N PRO A 1036 -6.22 19.41 -8.15
CA PRO A 1036 -7.55 19.03 -8.61
C PRO A 1036 -7.58 17.68 -9.33
N GLY A 1037 -8.73 17.03 -9.26
CA GLY A 1037 -8.98 15.74 -9.91
C GLY A 1037 -9.04 15.91 -11.41
N VAL A 1038 -9.88 16.81 -11.90
CA VAL A 1038 -9.91 17.24 -13.31
C VAL A 1038 -9.78 18.75 -13.37
N TYR A 1039 -8.87 19.25 -14.20
CA TYR A 1039 -8.64 20.66 -14.38
C TYR A 1039 -8.65 21.04 -15.86
N THR A 1040 -9.41 22.09 -16.19
CA THR A 1040 -9.57 22.63 -17.56
C THR A 1040 -9.08 24.07 -17.63
N ASP A 1041 -8.24 24.38 -18.62
CA ASP A 1041 -7.76 25.74 -18.85
C ASP A 1041 -8.91 26.65 -19.36
N LYS A 1042 -9.11 27.81 -18.72
CA LYS A 1042 -10.26 28.71 -18.95
C LYS A 1042 -9.99 29.94 -19.84
N SER A 1043 -8.82 30.05 -20.48
CA SER A 1043 -8.45 31.29 -21.21
C SER A 1043 -9.18 31.43 -22.55
N LYS A 1044 -9.85 32.57 -22.77
CA LYS A 1044 -10.32 33.04 -24.09
C LYS A 1044 -9.11 33.52 -24.90
N VAL A 1045 -8.63 32.73 -25.86
CA VAL A 1045 -7.57 33.18 -26.79
C VAL A 1045 -8.23 33.83 -28.01
N HIS A 1046 -7.76 35.01 -28.39
CA HIS A 1046 -8.11 35.66 -29.65
C HIS A 1046 -7.34 34.96 -30.76
N VAL A 1047 -8.04 34.31 -31.68
CA VAL A 1047 -7.43 33.59 -32.78
C VAL A 1047 -7.15 34.59 -33.92
N GLY A 1048 -5.93 34.61 -34.44
CA GLY A 1048 -5.53 35.51 -35.52
C GLY A 1048 -6.36 35.33 -36.79
N SER A 1049 -6.41 36.37 -37.62
CA SER A 1049 -7.18 36.42 -38.87
C SER A 1049 -6.84 35.26 -39.82
N GLY A 1050 -7.64 34.20 -39.77
CA GLY A 1050 -7.50 33.00 -40.62
C GLY A 1050 -8.24 31.76 -40.09
N GLU A 1051 -8.42 31.61 -38.78
CA GLU A 1051 -9.23 30.54 -38.18
C GLU A 1051 -10.60 31.09 -37.75
N ILE A 1052 -11.67 30.67 -38.45
CA ILE A 1052 -13.00 31.27 -38.34
C ILE A 1052 -13.88 30.59 -37.26
N LEU A 1053 -13.44 29.48 -36.65
CA LEU A 1053 -14.29 28.67 -35.78
C LEU A 1053 -13.60 28.24 -34.48
N VAL A 1054 -13.91 28.95 -33.38
CA VAL A 1054 -13.63 28.50 -32.01
C VAL A 1054 -14.66 27.43 -31.63
N TYR A 1055 -14.42 26.17 -31.97
CA TYR A 1055 -15.19 25.05 -31.41
C TYR A 1055 -14.51 24.55 -30.14
N SER A 1056 -14.85 25.14 -28.98
CA SER A 1056 -14.54 24.56 -27.68
C SER A 1056 -15.71 23.68 -27.22
N ARG A 1057 -15.77 22.42 -27.64
CA ARG A 1057 -16.65 21.47 -26.95
C ARG A 1057 -16.01 21.20 -25.57
N PRO A 1058 -16.70 21.49 -24.46
CA PRO A 1058 -16.18 21.13 -23.15
C PRO A 1058 -16.00 19.60 -23.06
N PRO A 1059 -15.08 19.10 -22.22
CA PRO A 1059 -14.98 17.68 -22.00
C PRO A 1059 -16.31 17.12 -21.48
N ILE A 1060 -16.69 15.95 -21.96
CA ILE A 1060 -17.85 15.21 -21.47
C ILE A 1060 -17.39 14.46 -20.22
N ILE A 1061 -17.76 14.98 -19.06
CA ILE A 1061 -17.48 14.35 -17.76
C ILE A 1061 -18.80 13.76 -17.26
N THR A 1062 -18.90 12.45 -17.22
CA THR A 1062 -20.11 11.76 -16.76
C THR A 1062 -20.18 11.72 -15.24
N CYS A 1063 -21.39 11.54 -14.69
CA CYS A 1063 -21.62 11.43 -13.24
C CYS A 1063 -21.12 10.11 -12.63
N THR A 1064 -20.67 9.15 -13.45
CA THR A 1064 -20.11 7.87 -13.00
C THR A 1064 -18.66 8.00 -12.52
N ASN A 1065 -18.01 9.15 -12.76
CA ASN A 1065 -16.67 9.42 -12.26
C ASN A 1065 -16.70 9.76 -10.76
N VAL A 1066 -15.73 9.24 -10.05
CA VAL A 1066 -15.67 9.22 -8.60
C VAL A 1066 -14.45 10.04 -8.16
N GLN A 1067 -14.66 11.32 -7.81
CA GLN A 1067 -13.62 12.27 -7.34
C GLN A 1067 -13.69 12.44 -5.80
N LYS A 1068 -12.57 12.43 -5.07
CA LYS A 1068 -12.47 12.62 -3.59
C LYS A 1068 -11.04 13.05 -3.27
N HIS A 1069 -10.87 13.85 -2.23
CA HIS A 1069 -9.57 14.28 -1.71
C HIS A 1069 -8.67 14.97 -2.76
N ASN A 1070 -9.28 15.71 -3.69
CA ASN A 1070 -8.61 16.43 -4.76
C ASN A 1070 -8.64 17.96 -4.55
N ASP A 1071 -8.90 18.42 -3.32
CA ASP A 1071 -9.05 19.85 -3.08
C ASP A 1071 -7.72 20.57 -3.25
N GLU A 1072 -7.72 21.65 -4.04
CA GLU A 1072 -6.57 22.58 -4.20
C GLU A 1072 -6.04 23.10 -2.84
N VAL A 1073 -6.86 22.95 -1.79
CA VAL A 1073 -6.66 23.39 -0.42
C VAL A 1073 -6.36 22.19 0.48
N ARG A 1074 -5.27 21.45 0.23
CA ARG A 1074 -4.63 20.79 1.37
C ARG A 1074 -4.28 21.91 2.35
N GLN A 1075 -5.03 21.97 3.46
CA GLN A 1075 -4.88 22.93 4.55
C GLN A 1075 -3.40 23.15 4.80
N HIS A 1076 -2.98 24.40 4.74
CA HIS A 1076 -1.59 24.71 5.00
C HIS A 1076 -1.28 24.21 6.43
N PRO A 1077 -0.13 23.57 6.69
CA PRO A 1077 0.10 22.80 7.92
C PRO A 1077 -0.21 23.49 9.27
N LYS A 1078 -0.21 24.82 9.29
CA LYS A 1078 -0.54 25.62 10.47
C LYS A 1078 -2.03 25.77 10.78
N ASP A 1079 -2.92 25.43 9.85
CA ASP A 1079 -4.36 25.52 10.07
C ASP A 1079 -4.87 24.37 10.97
N VAL A 1080 -4.01 23.38 11.26
CA VAL A 1080 -4.36 22.12 11.93
C VAL A 1080 -3.95 22.10 13.42
N VAL A 1081 -2.91 22.83 13.86
CA VAL A 1081 -2.44 22.78 15.27
C VAL A 1081 -1.79 24.11 15.72
N ARG A 1082 -2.27 24.70 16.84
CA ARG A 1082 -1.56 25.80 17.54
C ARG A 1082 -0.41 25.24 18.38
N LEU A 1083 0.82 25.67 18.09
CA LEU A 1083 2.01 25.32 18.88
C LEU A 1083 1.89 25.84 20.31
N VAL A 1084 2.37 25.07 21.28
CA VAL A 1084 2.48 25.54 22.67
C VAL A 1084 3.68 26.48 22.78
N GLU A 1085 3.41 27.75 23.11
CA GLU A 1085 4.44 28.75 23.34
C GLU A 1085 4.80 28.82 24.83
N ALA A 1086 6.01 28.36 25.19
CA ALA A 1086 6.56 28.48 26.54
C ALA A 1086 7.97 29.08 26.55
N CYS A 1087 8.30 29.79 27.63
CA CYS A 1087 9.63 30.34 27.80
C CYS A 1087 10.64 29.20 28.02
N SER A 1088 11.66 29.12 27.18
CA SER A 1088 12.69 28.06 27.21
C SER A 1088 13.53 28.05 28.49
N PHE A 1089 13.43 29.09 29.34
CA PHE A 1089 14.07 29.13 30.66
C PHE A 1089 13.08 28.83 31.79
N CYS A 1090 12.15 29.76 32.08
CA CYS A 1090 11.21 29.67 33.21
C CYS A 1090 9.96 28.82 32.95
N ARG A 1091 9.80 28.26 31.74
CA ARG A 1091 8.70 27.37 31.31
C ARG A 1091 7.28 27.95 31.38
N HIS A 1092 7.14 29.21 31.76
CA HIS A 1092 5.85 29.89 31.75
C HIS A 1092 5.30 29.98 30.32
N VAL A 1093 4.03 29.61 30.19
CA VAL A 1093 3.25 29.74 28.97
C VAL A 1093 2.67 31.14 28.95
N LEU A 1094 3.08 31.95 27.97
CA LEU A 1094 2.67 33.35 27.85
C LEU A 1094 2.29 33.65 26.40
N GLN A 1095 1.36 34.58 26.22
CA GLN A 1095 1.09 35.15 24.92
C GLN A 1095 2.18 36.18 24.57
N ASN A 1096 2.72 36.12 23.36
CA ASN A 1096 3.74 37.03 22.80
C ASN A 1096 5.14 36.94 23.43
N MET A 1097 5.93 35.96 23.01
CA MET A 1097 7.32 35.80 23.45
C MET A 1097 8.39 36.25 22.43
N LYS A 1098 9.55 36.64 22.94
CA LYS A 1098 10.74 36.96 22.12
C LYS A 1098 11.46 35.67 21.72
N SER A 1099 11.83 35.52 20.45
CA SER A 1099 12.60 34.37 19.97
C SER A 1099 14.10 34.60 20.02
N CYS A 1100 14.88 33.52 20.20
CA CYS A 1100 16.34 33.55 20.12
C CYS A 1100 16.77 34.07 18.74
N SER A 1101 17.59 35.12 18.71
CA SER A 1101 18.02 35.78 17.46
C SER A 1101 18.82 34.88 16.52
N LYS A 1102 19.44 33.80 17.02
CA LYS A 1102 20.27 32.88 16.24
C LYS A 1102 19.49 31.69 15.66
N CYS A 1103 18.86 30.86 16.49
CA CYS A 1103 18.13 29.66 16.03
C CYS A 1103 16.67 29.92 15.69
N LYS A 1104 16.06 31.00 16.23
CA LYS A 1104 14.64 31.33 16.11
C LYS A 1104 13.66 30.29 16.66
N LYS A 1105 14.14 29.25 17.36
CA LYS A 1105 13.32 28.17 17.94
C LYS A 1105 13.03 28.37 19.42
N ALA A 1106 14.05 28.73 20.20
CA ALA A 1106 13.88 29.03 21.61
C ALA A 1106 13.12 30.35 21.80
N THR A 1107 12.25 30.41 22.81
CA THR A 1107 11.42 31.58 23.15
C THR A 1107 11.64 32.02 24.59
N TYR A 1108 11.46 33.32 24.86
CA TYR A 1108 11.73 33.91 26.16
C TYR A 1108 10.67 34.95 26.50
N CYS A 1109 10.23 34.95 27.77
CA CYS A 1109 9.39 36.01 28.32
C CYS A 1109 10.16 37.31 28.58
N SER A 1110 11.47 37.21 28.88
CA SER A 1110 12.33 38.37 29.18
C SER A 1110 13.76 38.18 28.67
N LYS A 1111 14.50 39.31 28.52
CA LYS A 1111 15.92 39.30 28.16
C LYS A 1111 16.78 38.62 29.24
N GLU A 1112 16.36 38.71 30.50
CA GLU A 1112 17.02 38.04 31.62
C GLU A 1112 16.96 36.51 31.49
N CYS A 1113 15.78 35.96 31.17
CA CYS A 1113 15.59 34.54 30.90
C CYS A 1113 16.48 34.06 29.74
N GLN A 1114 16.61 34.87 28.69
CA GLN A 1114 17.49 34.58 27.57
C GLN A 1114 18.97 34.51 27.99
N THR A 1115 19.46 35.49 28.77
CA THR A 1115 20.85 35.52 29.23
C THR A 1115 21.18 34.32 30.12
N LYS A 1116 20.28 33.99 31.06
CA LYS A 1116 20.44 32.83 31.96
C LYS A 1116 20.43 31.49 31.20
N HIS A 1117 19.57 31.36 30.19
CA HIS A 1117 19.48 30.13 29.39
C HIS A 1117 20.64 29.95 28.40
N TRP A 1118 21.29 31.03 27.96
CA TRP A 1118 22.31 31.00 26.89
C TRP A 1118 23.46 30.02 27.16
N LEU A 1119 23.92 29.91 28.42
CA LEU A 1119 24.99 29.00 28.83
C LEU A 1119 24.71 27.54 28.43
N ARG A 1120 23.44 27.14 28.52
CA ARG A 1120 22.94 25.80 28.19
C ARG A 1120 22.55 25.69 26.71
N HIS A 1121 21.84 26.70 26.20
CA HIS A 1121 21.31 26.72 24.84
C HIS A 1121 22.37 26.79 23.73
N LYS A 1122 23.56 27.38 23.97
CA LYS A 1122 24.55 27.70 22.92
C LYS A 1122 24.90 26.52 22.00
N HIS A 1123 24.99 25.31 22.55
CA HIS A 1123 25.34 24.09 21.80
C HIS A 1123 24.17 23.63 20.93
N LEU A 1124 22.98 23.46 21.53
CA LEU A 1124 21.76 23.11 20.82
C LEU A 1124 21.37 24.15 19.77
N CYS A 1125 21.59 25.44 20.05
CA CYS A 1125 21.39 26.54 19.11
C CYS A 1125 22.23 26.35 17.83
N LYS A 1126 23.45 25.81 17.94
CA LYS A 1126 24.33 25.55 16.80
C LYS A 1126 23.78 24.38 15.96
N LEU A 1127 23.34 23.30 16.59
CA LEU A 1127 22.75 22.13 15.93
C LEU A 1127 21.44 22.47 15.20
N LEU A 1128 20.52 23.14 15.89
CA LEU A 1128 19.23 23.56 15.31
C LEU A 1128 19.40 24.52 14.14
N ARG A 1129 20.43 25.38 14.19
CA ARG A 1129 20.77 26.27 13.08
C ARG A 1129 21.22 25.49 11.84
N SER A 1130 21.86 24.32 11.98
CA SER A 1130 22.36 23.54 10.84
C SER A 1130 21.35 22.55 10.25
N SER A 1131 20.38 22.05 11.03
CA SER A 1131 19.55 20.91 10.56
C SER A 1131 18.27 21.31 9.84
N TYR A 1132 17.69 22.48 10.17
CA TYR A 1132 16.36 22.91 9.69
C TYR A 1132 16.40 24.28 9.00
N VAL A 1133 17.59 24.70 8.62
CA VAL A 1133 17.81 25.95 7.90
C VAL A 1133 18.53 25.63 6.60
N VAL A 1134 17.93 26.07 5.50
CA VAL A 1134 18.60 26.09 4.20
C VAL A 1134 19.19 27.48 4.02
N GLU A 1135 20.51 27.58 4.02
CA GLU A 1135 21.23 28.83 3.77
C GLU A 1135 21.56 28.94 2.27
N VAL A 1136 21.19 30.05 1.65
CA VAL A 1136 21.47 30.38 0.25
C VAL A 1136 22.28 31.66 0.22
N GLN A 1137 23.42 31.65 -0.46
CA GLN A 1137 24.23 32.86 -0.62
C GLN A 1137 23.58 33.78 -1.65
N MET A 1138 23.41 35.06 -1.35
CA MET A 1138 22.83 36.01 -2.30
C MET A 1138 23.69 36.19 -3.56
N SER A 1139 24.97 35.84 -3.51
CA SER A 1139 25.84 35.78 -4.69
C SER A 1139 25.53 34.62 -5.65
N GLU A 1140 24.91 33.55 -5.15
CA GLU A 1140 24.46 32.39 -5.93
C GLU A 1140 23.02 32.56 -6.44
N THR A 1141 22.36 33.66 -6.05
CA THR A 1141 21.00 33.98 -6.48
C THR A 1141 21.05 34.92 -7.67
N GLU A 1142 20.17 34.67 -8.63
CA GLU A 1142 19.91 35.61 -9.72
C GLU A 1142 18.73 36.48 -9.30
N ILE A 1143 18.85 37.80 -9.37
CA ILE A 1143 17.70 38.67 -9.17
C ILE A 1143 16.71 38.36 -10.27
N ASN A 1144 15.46 38.15 -9.91
CA ASN A 1144 14.37 37.91 -10.84
C ASN A 1144 13.94 39.27 -11.44
N CYS A 1145 14.90 39.99 -12.00
CA CYS A 1145 14.72 41.22 -12.75
C CYS A 1145 15.75 41.19 -13.88
N LEU A 1146 15.30 41.47 -15.10
CA LEU A 1146 16.07 42.32 -15.99
C LEU A 1146 16.30 43.69 -15.31
N GLY A 1147 17.25 43.74 -14.38
CA GLY A 1147 17.40 44.90 -13.50
C GLY A 1147 18.63 44.78 -12.62
N GLY A 1148 19.80 44.96 -13.23
CA GLY A 1148 21.01 45.36 -12.51
C GLY A 1148 20.87 46.75 -11.85
N PRO A 1149 21.95 47.26 -11.23
CA PRO A 1149 21.94 48.57 -10.59
C PRO A 1149 21.48 49.68 -11.56
N PRO A 1150 20.92 50.80 -11.05
CA PRO A 1150 20.31 51.84 -11.88
C PRO A 1150 21.21 52.42 -12.98
N SER A 1151 22.53 52.25 -12.84
CA SER A 1151 23.55 52.74 -13.77
C SER A 1151 23.63 52.00 -15.11
N GLN A 1152 22.87 50.91 -15.32
CA GLN A 1152 22.90 50.12 -16.57
C GLN A 1152 21.52 49.94 -17.24
N ARG A 1153 20.57 50.85 -17.04
CA ARG A 1153 19.24 50.79 -17.70
C ARG A 1153 19.22 51.71 -18.93
N GLY A 1154 19.07 51.12 -20.12
CA GLY A 1154 18.61 51.86 -21.30
C GLY A 1154 17.11 52.22 -21.16
N PRO A 1155 16.64 53.29 -21.81
CA PRO A 1155 15.34 53.91 -21.52
C PRO A 1155 14.09 53.06 -21.84
N ASP A 1156 14.17 51.96 -22.60
CA ASP A 1156 13.00 51.36 -23.26
C ASP A 1156 12.63 49.90 -22.90
N MET A 1157 13.11 49.32 -21.79
CA MET A 1157 12.64 47.99 -21.35
C MET A 1157 11.96 48.00 -19.98
N LEU A 1158 10.64 48.19 -20.00
CA LEU A 1158 9.74 47.99 -18.86
C LEU A 1158 9.34 46.52 -18.77
N TYR A 1159 9.90 45.78 -17.80
CA TYR A 1159 9.47 44.42 -17.49
C TYR A 1159 8.48 44.40 -16.32
N VAL A 1160 7.27 43.90 -16.58
CA VAL A 1160 6.17 43.84 -15.62
C VAL A 1160 5.97 42.39 -15.14
N ARG A 1161 6.15 42.13 -13.83
CA ARG A 1161 5.66 40.89 -13.22
C ARG A 1161 4.15 41.00 -13.09
N THR A 1162 3.41 40.17 -13.81
CA THR A 1162 1.95 40.16 -13.75
C THR A 1162 1.47 39.32 -12.56
N PHE A 1163 0.78 39.97 -11.63
CA PHE A 1163 0.12 39.30 -10.51
C PHE A 1163 -1.34 38.99 -10.86
N ASN A 1164 -1.90 37.93 -10.27
CA ASN A 1164 -3.33 37.68 -10.41
C ASN A 1164 -4.08 38.78 -9.63
N PRO A 1165 -5.07 39.48 -10.23
CA PRO A 1165 -5.79 40.58 -9.57
C PRO A 1165 -6.58 40.16 -8.32
N LYS A 1166 -6.78 38.86 -8.09
CA LYS A 1166 -7.40 38.32 -6.86
C LYS A 1166 -6.44 38.21 -5.67
N LEU A 1167 -5.13 38.40 -5.87
CA LEU A 1167 -4.14 38.35 -4.81
C LEU A 1167 -4.29 39.57 -3.91
N LYS A 1168 -4.41 39.35 -2.60
CA LYS A 1168 -4.61 40.42 -1.62
C LYS A 1168 -3.26 40.81 -1.02
N GLY A 1169 -2.99 42.11 -0.93
CA GLY A 1169 -1.84 42.63 -0.20
C GLY A 1169 -0.49 42.51 -0.91
N ILE A 1170 -0.42 42.13 -2.19
CA ILE A 1170 0.83 42.17 -2.94
C ILE A 1170 1.27 43.62 -3.16
N LEU A 1171 2.57 43.92 -3.04
CA LEU A 1171 3.14 45.28 -3.05
C LEU A 1171 2.76 46.15 -1.83
N GLU A 1172 2.10 45.58 -0.82
CA GLU A 1172 1.76 46.26 0.43
C GLU A 1172 2.70 45.83 1.58
N GLY A 1173 2.83 46.64 2.63
CA GLY A 1173 3.65 46.34 3.82
C GLY A 1173 5.10 46.83 3.75
N SER A 1174 5.87 46.55 4.81
CA SER A 1174 7.26 47.02 4.94
C SER A 1174 8.25 46.04 4.29
N PRO A 1175 9.18 46.52 3.45
CA PRO A 1175 10.21 45.69 2.84
C PRO A 1175 11.05 44.92 3.88
N PRO A 1176 11.49 43.68 3.59
CA PRO A 1176 12.40 42.94 4.44
C PRO A 1176 13.71 43.72 4.67
N ASN A 1177 14.01 44.04 5.93
CA ASN A 1177 15.22 44.78 6.27
C ASN A 1177 16.47 43.88 6.16
N ARG A 1178 17.37 44.19 5.20
CA ARG A 1178 18.62 43.44 4.94
C ARG A 1178 19.64 43.51 6.08
N SER A 1179 19.60 44.54 6.91
CA SER A 1179 20.46 44.64 8.10
C SER A 1179 19.85 43.96 9.33
N SER A 1180 18.58 43.54 9.24
CA SER A 1180 17.85 42.84 10.30
C SER A 1180 17.86 41.33 10.11
N CYS A 1181 17.84 40.60 11.23
CA CYS A 1181 17.63 39.15 11.26
C CYS A 1181 16.16 38.81 11.59
N GLU A 1182 15.22 39.73 11.39
CA GLU A 1182 13.79 39.49 11.61
C GLU A 1182 13.23 38.48 10.60
N LEU A 1183 12.22 37.72 11.06
CA LEU A 1183 11.54 36.74 10.23
C LEU A 1183 10.53 37.45 9.34
N PHE A 1184 10.52 37.11 8.07
CA PHE A 1184 9.51 37.52 7.11
C PHE A 1184 9.04 36.30 6.30
N VAL A 1185 7.88 36.43 5.65
CA VAL A 1185 7.33 35.36 4.83
C VAL A 1185 7.80 35.52 3.39
N VAL A 1186 8.21 34.42 2.78
CA VAL A 1186 8.49 34.34 1.35
C VAL A 1186 7.64 33.26 0.71
N LYS A 1187 7.29 33.49 -0.55
CA LYS A 1187 6.72 32.50 -1.45
C LYS A 1187 7.84 31.87 -2.25
N ILE A 1188 7.91 30.55 -2.24
CA ILE A 1188 8.80 29.75 -3.09
C ILE A 1188 7.94 29.05 -4.12
N GLN A 1189 8.34 29.06 -5.38
CA GLN A 1189 7.63 28.43 -6.48
C GLN A 1189 8.60 27.58 -7.32
N SER A 1190 8.19 26.37 -7.74
CA SER A 1190 8.94 25.60 -8.74
C SER A 1190 8.91 26.36 -10.08
N GLY A 1191 10.06 26.65 -10.70
CA GLY A 1191 10.10 27.45 -11.95
C GLY A 1191 9.37 26.78 -13.14
N LYS A 1192 9.18 27.46 -14.28
CA LYS A 1192 8.43 26.94 -15.47
C LYS A 1192 9.00 25.59 -16.01
N GLU A 1193 8.15 24.64 -16.44
CA GLU A 1193 8.43 23.19 -16.41
C GLU A 1193 8.50 22.37 -17.69
N TYR A 1194 8.58 22.96 -18.88
CA TYR A 1194 8.92 22.17 -20.07
C TYR A 1194 10.41 21.75 -20.16
N GLN A 1195 11.11 21.66 -19.03
CA GLN A 1195 12.49 21.18 -18.93
C GLN A 1195 12.55 20.09 -17.86
N PHE A 1196 13.30 19.02 -18.14
CA PHE A 1196 13.38 17.77 -17.37
C PHE A 1196 13.28 17.99 -15.84
N PRO A 1197 12.48 17.16 -15.15
CA PRO A 1197 12.18 17.30 -13.74
C PRO A 1197 13.40 16.91 -12.92
N THR A 1198 14.20 17.90 -12.57
CA THR A 1198 15.42 17.69 -11.79
C THR A 1198 15.34 18.49 -10.49
N PRO A 1199 15.79 17.93 -9.36
CA PRO A 1199 15.99 18.71 -8.12
C PRO A 1199 16.95 19.90 -8.30
N MET A 1200 17.65 19.95 -9.43
CA MET A 1200 18.55 21.02 -9.86
C MET A 1200 17.84 22.20 -10.53
N LYS A 1201 16.51 22.27 -10.41
CA LYS A 1201 15.71 23.34 -10.98
C LYS A 1201 15.82 24.66 -10.23
N LYS A 1202 15.80 25.78 -10.98
CA LYS A 1202 15.68 27.12 -10.41
C LYS A 1202 14.30 27.32 -9.77
N LEU A 1203 14.30 27.58 -8.47
CA LEU A 1203 13.15 27.99 -7.68
C LEU A 1203 13.02 29.51 -7.77
N ILE A 1204 11.78 30.00 -7.87
CA ILE A 1204 11.45 31.42 -7.83
C ILE A 1204 11.05 31.77 -6.39
N VAL A 1205 11.67 32.79 -5.81
CA VAL A 1205 11.39 33.23 -4.44
C VAL A 1205 11.08 34.72 -4.38
N TYR A 1206 9.97 35.09 -3.75
CA TYR A 1206 9.65 36.50 -3.50
C TYR A 1206 8.88 36.73 -2.19
N ASP A 1207 8.98 37.96 -1.65
CA ASP A 1207 8.22 38.43 -0.48
C ASP A 1207 6.96 39.24 -0.89
N GLN A 1208 6.18 39.73 0.09
CA GLN A 1208 4.97 40.54 -0.12
C GLN A 1208 5.19 41.73 -1.04
N THR A 1209 6.24 42.46 -0.71
CA THR A 1209 6.56 43.78 -1.26
C THR A 1209 7.26 43.64 -2.60
N VAL A 1210 7.68 42.41 -2.94
CA VAL A 1210 8.43 42.08 -4.15
C VAL A 1210 9.78 42.80 -4.19
N THR A 1211 10.27 43.31 -3.05
CA THR A 1211 11.61 43.90 -2.94
C THR A 1211 12.70 42.83 -2.86
N LEU A 1212 12.34 41.63 -2.40
CA LEU A 1212 13.05 40.40 -2.63
C LEU A 1212 12.33 39.61 -3.72
N ASP A 1213 12.96 39.48 -4.88
CA ASP A 1213 12.50 38.63 -5.98
C ASP A 1213 13.73 38.03 -6.67
N ILE A 1214 13.96 36.74 -6.45
CA ILE A 1214 15.19 36.03 -6.83
C ILE A 1214 14.91 34.63 -7.38
N GLN A 1215 15.93 34.04 -8.01
CA GLN A 1215 15.97 32.65 -8.41
C GLN A 1215 17.26 31.96 -7.94
N PHE A 1216 17.15 30.69 -7.57
CA PHE A 1216 18.31 29.84 -7.25
C PHE A 1216 17.94 28.35 -7.30
N VAL A 1217 18.94 27.47 -7.31
CA VAL A 1217 18.74 26.02 -7.30
C VAL A 1217 18.90 25.48 -5.89
N ASN A 1218 17.92 24.74 -5.39
CA ASN A 1218 18.05 24.02 -4.12
C ASN A 1218 17.17 22.76 -4.06
N PRO A 1219 17.76 21.55 -4.10
CA PRO A 1219 17.01 20.30 -4.08
C PRO A 1219 16.08 20.16 -2.87
N THR A 1220 16.54 20.55 -1.67
CA THR A 1220 15.76 20.42 -0.43
C THR A 1220 14.49 21.25 -0.48
N LEU A 1221 14.59 22.52 -0.91
CA LEU A 1221 13.44 23.41 -1.04
C LEU A 1221 12.53 23.00 -2.21
N TYR A 1222 13.08 22.42 -3.27
CA TYR A 1222 12.30 21.85 -4.36
C TYR A 1222 11.46 20.67 -3.85
N HIS A 1223 12.04 19.70 -3.16
CA HIS A 1223 11.31 18.57 -2.59
C HIS A 1223 10.25 19.02 -1.58
N LEU A 1224 10.59 19.97 -0.72
CA LEU A 1224 9.62 20.55 0.23
C LEU A 1224 8.43 21.18 -0.51
N CYS A 1225 8.69 21.93 -1.59
CA CYS A 1225 7.63 22.51 -2.42
C CYS A 1225 6.78 21.42 -3.11
N MET A 1226 7.39 20.34 -3.57
CA MET A 1226 6.68 19.25 -4.24
C MET A 1226 5.83 18.41 -3.27
N GLU A 1227 6.32 18.12 -2.06
CA GLU A 1227 5.58 17.33 -1.07
C GLU A 1227 4.54 18.16 -0.29
N CYS A 1228 4.85 19.41 0.05
CA CYS A 1228 4.03 20.23 0.96
C CYS A 1228 3.39 21.47 0.29
N GLY A 1229 3.80 21.83 -0.91
CA GLY A 1229 3.26 23.00 -1.61
C GLY A 1229 1.84 22.79 -2.14
N VAL A 1230 1.23 23.87 -2.59
CA VAL A 1230 -0.05 23.91 -3.32
C VAL A 1230 0.19 24.29 -4.78
N LEU A 1231 -0.78 24.14 -5.67
CA LEU A 1231 -0.64 24.61 -7.04
C LEU A 1231 -0.48 26.14 -7.13
N ALA A 1232 0.39 26.59 -8.02
CA ALA A 1232 0.57 28.02 -8.31
C ALA A 1232 -0.44 28.55 -9.34
N SER A 1233 -0.44 29.88 -9.57
CA SER A 1233 -1.36 30.55 -10.49
C SER A 1233 -1.20 30.14 -11.95
N SER A 1234 0.01 29.78 -12.38
CA SER A 1234 0.22 29.03 -13.62
C SER A 1234 -0.13 27.56 -13.34
N LYS A 1235 -1.43 27.27 -13.31
CA LYS A 1235 -2.08 25.97 -13.01
C LYS A 1235 -1.66 24.81 -13.93
N LEU A 1236 -0.64 25.01 -14.75
CA LEU A 1236 -0.20 24.09 -15.78
C LEU A 1236 0.80 23.06 -15.25
N THR A 1237 1.73 23.49 -14.38
CA THR A 1237 2.87 22.63 -13.99
C THR A 1237 3.43 22.92 -12.58
N THR A 1238 3.42 24.16 -12.09
CA THR A 1238 4.27 24.53 -10.94
C THR A 1238 3.56 24.48 -9.57
N LYS A 1239 4.27 24.08 -8.52
CA LYS A 1239 3.81 24.22 -7.12
C LYS A 1239 4.42 25.43 -6.43
N LYS A 1240 3.74 25.95 -5.42
CA LYS A 1240 4.20 27.02 -4.53
C LYS A 1240 4.07 26.61 -3.06
N ILE A 1241 4.97 27.10 -2.23
CA ILE A 1241 4.94 26.96 -0.78
C ILE A 1241 5.32 28.28 -0.13
N PHE A 1242 4.79 28.56 1.05
CA PHE A 1242 5.22 29.69 1.85
C PHE A 1242 6.20 29.21 2.91
N CYS A 1243 7.28 29.95 3.11
CA CYS A 1243 8.32 29.64 4.09
C CYS A 1243 8.65 30.88 4.91
N TRP A 1244 9.07 30.68 6.16
CA TRP A 1244 9.72 31.73 6.92
C TRP A 1244 11.15 31.92 6.40
N ALA A 1245 11.58 33.18 6.30
CA ALA A 1245 12.93 33.55 5.88
C ALA A 1245 13.52 34.67 6.76
N SER A 1246 14.85 34.80 6.74
CA SER A 1246 15.57 35.93 7.38
C SER A 1246 16.91 36.18 6.68
N PHE A 1247 17.45 37.39 6.80
CA PHE A 1247 18.80 37.71 6.33
C PHE A 1247 19.86 37.46 7.42
N LYS A 1248 21.08 37.13 6.98
CA LYS A 1248 22.30 37.10 7.80
C LYS A 1248 23.44 37.85 7.09
N ASN A 1249 24.48 38.19 7.85
CA ASN A 1249 25.70 38.82 7.36
C ASN A 1249 25.42 40.12 6.57
N ASN A 1250 24.57 40.99 7.13
CA ASN A 1250 24.09 42.23 6.50
C ASN A 1250 23.49 41.99 5.09
N GLY A 1251 22.64 40.97 4.97
CA GLY A 1251 21.92 40.67 3.72
C GLY A 1251 22.69 39.82 2.71
N LYS A 1252 23.89 39.31 3.03
CA LYS A 1252 24.68 38.45 2.13
C LYS A 1252 24.16 37.01 2.04
N THR A 1253 23.47 36.53 3.07
CA THR A 1253 22.95 35.16 3.12
C THR A 1253 21.46 35.19 3.46
N LEU A 1254 20.65 34.49 2.67
CA LEU A 1254 19.23 34.28 2.90
C LEU A 1254 19.01 32.91 3.54
N CYS A 1255 18.30 32.86 4.66
CA CYS A 1255 18.04 31.63 5.40
C CYS A 1255 16.56 31.26 5.33
N PHE A 1256 16.25 30.05 4.86
CA PHE A 1256 14.89 29.49 4.82
C PHE A 1256 14.70 28.46 5.94
N TYR A 1257 13.58 28.51 6.64
CA TYR A 1257 13.28 27.58 7.74
C TYR A 1257 12.29 26.51 7.28
N THR A 1258 12.68 25.23 7.39
CA THR A 1258 11.94 24.09 6.79
C THR A 1258 11.15 23.25 7.79
N ASP A 1259 11.36 23.44 9.09
CA ASP A 1259 10.70 22.70 10.17
C ASP A 1259 9.30 23.21 10.51
N ASN A 1260 8.94 24.41 10.06
CA ASN A 1260 7.61 24.99 10.29
C ASN A 1260 7.29 26.00 9.18
N LEU A 1261 6.08 25.93 8.63
CA LEU A 1261 5.64 26.77 7.52
C LEU A 1261 4.67 27.88 8.03
N PRO A 1262 4.74 29.13 7.56
CA PRO A 1262 3.80 30.23 7.90
C PRO A 1262 2.36 29.95 7.45
N PRO A 1263 1.28 30.44 8.10
CA PRO A 1263 -0.10 30.17 7.68
C PRO A 1263 -0.33 30.46 6.19
N PHE A 1264 -1.31 29.79 5.56
CA PHE A 1264 -1.57 30.01 4.14
C PHE A 1264 -1.79 31.49 3.85
N GLN A 1265 -1.03 32.04 2.90
CA GLN A 1265 -1.17 33.43 2.50
C GLN A 1265 -1.89 33.50 1.15
N THR A 1266 -2.82 34.45 1.01
CA THR A 1266 -3.64 34.64 -0.20
C THR A 1266 -3.01 35.60 -1.23
N TRP A 1267 -1.77 36.02 -1.00
CA TRP A 1267 -0.99 36.93 -1.83
C TRP A 1267 -0.22 36.28 -3.00
#